data_AF-A0A1E1XLG1-F1
#
_entry.id   AF-A0A1E1XLG1-F1
#
_cell.length_a   1.000
_cell.length_b   1.000
_cell.length_c   1.000
_cell.angle_alpha   90.00
_cell.angle_beta   90.00
_cell.angle_gamma   90.00
#
_symmetry.space_group_name_H-M   'P 1'
#
loop_
_entity.id
_entity.type
_entity.pdbx_description
1 polymer ?
#
loop_
_entity_poly.entity_id
_entity_poly.type
_entity_poly.pdbx_seq_one_letter_code
_entity_poly.pdbx_strand_id
1 'polypeptide(L)'
;LRGDGAEGGASDDVPGHSARPAGTAGGDELFHQDLSAKAKPWWSANFFVSEPVLFGTWDGVFTTCMIHLFGVIVFLRSGWIVGNAGVEHALLMVLATVAVCSLAVLAGIGICERCHLESGGLHALLSHILGVRVGGAAALIYCFGQAVSSALHVMGFAESMGQLLKMEEDPWLQRGIASALVLLLLGINVAGVKWVVRLQFALLIILLMAALDFAVGTFVRYDTEHGVTGYDLATLKNNSYPRYGEGQNWFTVFGVFFPAMTGVFAGINMSDDLRNPVQDVPVGTMAAVGTCLFLYLVFVLGLGSTCQRWALTSDYLIAEKASAIGVMVLSGLYISSMSACLGALYLTPRILQNMANDGILPFSKQLSIGKGPNKVPVVALVLFALVTFLFILAGQVNTLAPLVTIPFLLTYACVEYAYFSMAMTYDIQRRRNDRFRQQAAIIRAQSADKASYGALGDAKVPTSDLDQLFPERVHDKTAIPRDHSSVTTTESPVTSPDEHSSIRSAESRDSNVDQARDQQSMTDKTHLLSKGRGPWPEISKKSNTWYAKLCNRWIAVLGIFIKLAIMFLVQWGYALASIFLLVFLWFCIGRTKPGAFPGVTEFKLFPWLRNLFLRCIGRKPTDYEQIVVAPACPGVSTMESQLN
;
A
#
# COMPACT_ATOMS: atom_id res chain seq x y z
N LEU A 1 -30.39 -57.16 56.40
CA LEU A 1 -30.97 -56.81 55.10
C LEU A 1 -31.51 -55.37 55.23
N ARG A 2 -30.74 -54.31 55.44
CA ARG A 2 -29.53 -53.72 54.83
C ARG A 2 -29.84 -52.89 53.57
N GLY A 3 -29.91 -51.57 53.77
CA GLY A 3 -29.98 -50.54 52.75
C GLY A 3 -30.18 -49.17 53.41
N ASP A 4 -29.16 -48.64 54.07
CA ASP A 4 -29.19 -47.32 54.70
C ASP A 4 -28.25 -46.35 53.97
N GLY A 5 -28.81 -45.21 53.57
CA GLY A 5 -28.06 -44.01 53.20
C GLY A 5 -28.77 -42.82 53.86
N ALA A 6 -28.16 -42.30 54.93
CA ALA A 6 -28.66 -41.16 55.70
C ALA A 6 -27.88 -39.88 55.36
N GLU A 7 -28.65 -38.78 55.25
CA GLU A 7 -28.45 -37.40 55.77
C GLU A 7 -27.03 -37.02 56.25
N GLY A 8 -26.47 -35.83 56.01
CA GLY A 8 -27.03 -34.47 56.02
C GLY A 8 -26.31 -33.64 57.10
N GLY A 9 -25.92 -32.38 56.82
CA GLY A 9 -25.69 -31.37 57.88
C GLY A 9 -24.25 -30.86 58.14
N ALA A 10 -23.99 -29.66 57.60
CA ALA A 10 -23.30 -28.46 58.12
C ALA A 10 -22.29 -28.45 59.31
N SER A 11 -21.37 -27.48 59.13
CA SER A 11 -20.69 -26.55 60.08
C SER A 11 -19.40 -26.93 60.83
N ASP A 12 -18.37 -26.12 60.53
CA ASP A 12 -17.31 -25.50 61.33
C ASP A 12 -16.42 -26.34 62.27
N ASP A 13 -15.10 -26.29 62.04
CA ASP A 13 -14.11 -26.01 63.10
C ASP A 13 -12.69 -25.76 62.53
N VAL A 14 -12.02 -24.76 63.12
CA VAL A 14 -10.61 -24.30 63.00
C VAL A 14 -9.86 -24.80 64.28
N PRO A 15 -8.51 -24.77 64.48
CA PRO A 15 -7.31 -24.57 63.65
C PRO A 15 -6.23 -25.69 63.78
N GLY A 16 -5.17 -25.65 62.97
CA GLY A 16 -3.93 -26.40 63.21
C GLY A 16 -2.70 -25.76 62.54
N HIS A 17 -1.77 -25.23 63.35
CA HIS A 17 -0.49 -24.65 62.93
C HIS A 17 0.48 -25.67 62.30
N SER A 18 1.16 -25.29 61.22
CA SER A 18 2.61 -25.51 61.06
C SER A 18 3.20 -24.61 59.98
N ALA A 19 4.46 -24.21 60.17
CA ALA A 19 5.12 -23.09 59.54
C ALA A 19 6.06 -23.49 58.38
N ARG A 20 6.04 -22.70 57.28
CA ARG A 20 7.11 -22.35 56.28
C ARG A 20 7.87 -23.51 55.57
N PRO A 21 8.62 -23.28 54.46
CA PRO A 21 9.02 -22.03 53.81
C PRO A 21 8.82 -21.97 52.27
N ALA A 22 9.22 -20.83 51.70
CA ALA A 22 9.26 -20.51 50.27
C ALA A 22 10.46 -21.14 49.53
N GLY A 23 10.30 -21.30 48.21
CA GLY A 23 11.27 -21.83 47.22
C GLY A 23 10.61 -22.98 46.45
N THR A 24 10.48 -23.03 45.13
CA THR A 24 11.28 -22.48 44.03
C THR A 24 10.35 -22.25 42.83
N ALA A 25 10.27 -21.00 42.34
CA ALA A 25 9.70 -20.68 41.05
C ALA A 25 10.81 -20.85 40.00
N GLY A 26 10.61 -21.74 39.03
CA GLY A 26 11.55 -21.95 37.92
C GLY A 26 11.79 -23.44 37.67
N GLY A 27 10.96 -24.05 36.84
CA GLY A 27 11.16 -25.44 36.38
C GLY A 27 10.00 -26.03 35.60
N ASP A 28 8.76 -25.76 36.02
CA ASP A 28 7.61 -26.55 35.53
C ASP A 28 6.73 -25.85 34.47
N GLU A 29 6.94 -24.56 34.17
CA GLU A 29 6.09 -23.88 33.17
C GLU A 29 6.38 -24.29 31.72
N LEU A 30 7.59 -24.78 31.40
CA LEU A 30 7.92 -25.21 30.04
C LEU A 30 7.23 -26.54 29.64
N PHE A 31 7.02 -27.44 30.60
CA PHE A 31 6.38 -28.73 30.36
C PHE A 31 4.84 -28.67 30.41
N HIS A 32 4.27 -27.67 31.07
CA HIS A 32 2.83 -27.42 31.01
C HIS A 32 2.38 -26.79 29.67
N GLN A 33 3.29 -26.15 28.92
CA GLN A 33 2.96 -25.60 27.61
C GLN A 33 2.86 -26.68 26.52
N ASP A 34 3.69 -27.73 26.57
CA ASP A 34 3.67 -28.84 25.61
C ASP A 34 2.52 -29.83 25.87
N LEU A 35 2.10 -30.02 27.12
CA LEU A 35 0.94 -30.85 27.45
C LEU A 35 -0.39 -30.14 27.13
N SER A 36 -0.45 -28.81 27.26
CA SER A 36 -1.64 -28.02 26.86
C SER A 36 -1.72 -27.80 25.34
N ALA A 37 -0.60 -27.82 24.62
CA ALA A 37 -0.56 -27.77 23.16
C ALA A 37 -1.09 -29.05 22.49
N LYS A 38 -0.98 -30.22 23.14
CA LYS A 38 -1.54 -31.49 22.65
C LYS A 38 -3.06 -31.64 22.85
N ALA A 39 -3.69 -30.80 23.67
CA ALA A 39 -5.12 -30.87 23.96
C ALA A 39 -5.98 -29.91 23.12
N LYS A 40 -5.39 -29.14 22.20
CA LYS A 40 -6.14 -28.34 21.24
C LYS A 40 -6.39 -29.15 19.97
N PRO A 41 -7.65 -29.34 19.53
CA PRO A 41 -7.91 -29.97 18.25
C PRO A 41 -7.15 -29.26 17.13
N TRP A 42 -6.61 -30.01 16.17
CA TRP A 42 -5.82 -29.51 15.04
C TRP A 42 -6.51 -28.35 14.28
N TRP A 43 -7.85 -28.37 14.23
CA TRP A 43 -8.64 -27.28 13.65
C TRP A 43 -8.59 -26.01 14.49
N SER A 44 -8.64 -26.09 15.83
CA SER A 44 -8.55 -24.94 16.73
C SER A 44 -7.15 -24.32 16.76
N ALA A 45 -6.11 -25.14 16.68
CA ALA A 45 -4.73 -24.67 16.61
C ALA A 45 -4.46 -23.94 15.29
N ASN A 46 -5.01 -24.38 14.16
CA ASN A 46 -4.87 -23.70 12.87
C ASN A 46 -5.84 -22.53 12.64
N PHE A 47 -7.06 -22.56 13.22
CA PHE A 47 -8.06 -21.47 13.14
C PHE A 47 -7.74 -20.28 14.04
N PHE A 48 -7.13 -20.52 15.20
CA PHE A 48 -6.92 -19.49 16.22
C PHE A 48 -5.44 -19.19 16.48
N VAL A 49 -4.54 -19.40 15.50
CA VAL A 49 -3.13 -18.94 15.62
C VAL A 49 -3.13 -17.41 15.77
N SER A 50 -2.67 -16.94 16.92
CA SER A 50 -2.67 -15.54 17.37
C SER A 50 -1.46 -14.71 16.92
N GLU A 51 -0.58 -15.24 16.08
CA GLU A 51 0.54 -14.48 15.52
C GLU A 51 0.20 -13.84 14.16
N PRO A 52 0.64 -12.59 13.91
CA PRO A 52 0.51 -11.94 12.61
C PRO A 52 1.41 -12.66 11.60
N VAL A 53 0.79 -13.26 10.58
CA VAL A 53 1.53 -13.87 9.47
C VAL A 53 1.88 -12.74 8.51
N LEU A 54 3.14 -12.36 8.47
CA LEU A 54 3.66 -11.38 7.51
C LEU A 54 3.88 -12.06 6.15
N PHE A 55 3.43 -11.42 5.07
CA PHE A 55 3.54 -11.95 3.71
C PHE A 55 4.78 -11.40 2.99
N GLY A 56 5.29 -12.16 2.01
CA GLY A 56 6.37 -11.72 1.13
C GLY A 56 5.88 -11.19 -0.22
N THR A 57 6.82 -10.91 -1.12
CA THR A 57 6.57 -10.43 -2.49
C THR A 57 5.56 -11.29 -3.27
N TRP A 58 5.76 -12.61 -3.32
CA TRP A 58 4.97 -13.51 -4.16
C TRP A 58 3.65 -13.90 -3.51
N ASP A 59 3.69 -14.30 -2.24
CA ASP A 59 2.53 -14.80 -1.53
C ASP A 59 1.54 -13.69 -1.14
N GLY A 60 2.01 -12.45 -0.97
CA GLY A 60 1.18 -11.30 -0.63
C GLY A 60 0.94 -10.35 -1.80
N VAL A 61 1.98 -9.67 -2.26
CA VAL A 61 1.81 -8.55 -3.21
C VAL A 61 1.36 -9.05 -4.59
N PHE A 62 2.08 -10.02 -5.17
CA PHE A 62 1.79 -10.51 -6.52
C PHE A 62 0.40 -11.16 -6.59
N THR A 63 0.07 -12.03 -5.64
CA THR A 63 -1.21 -12.74 -5.59
C THR A 63 -2.38 -11.77 -5.48
N THR A 64 -2.32 -10.82 -4.54
CA THR A 64 -3.38 -9.84 -4.36
C THR A 64 -3.49 -8.88 -5.54
N CYS A 65 -2.38 -8.43 -6.12
CA CYS A 65 -2.43 -7.62 -7.35
C CYS A 65 -3.06 -8.41 -8.50
N MET A 66 -2.67 -9.67 -8.71
CA MET A 66 -3.23 -10.50 -9.78
C MET A 66 -4.73 -10.72 -9.65
N ILE A 67 -5.23 -11.00 -8.45
CA ILE A 67 -6.67 -11.18 -8.18
C ILE A 67 -7.46 -9.90 -8.51
N HIS A 68 -6.92 -8.74 -8.17
CA HIS A 68 -7.59 -7.46 -8.42
C HIS A 68 -7.44 -6.94 -9.86
N LEU A 69 -6.43 -7.40 -10.62
CA LEU A 69 -6.24 -7.05 -12.02
C LEU A 69 -6.97 -8.02 -12.96
N PHE A 70 -7.03 -9.31 -12.61
CA PHE A 70 -7.65 -10.31 -13.47
C PHE A 70 -9.11 -10.56 -13.05
N GLY A 71 -9.93 -9.52 -13.28
CA GLY A 71 -11.34 -9.43 -12.88
C GLY A 71 -12.35 -9.95 -13.90
N VAL A 72 -13.64 -9.81 -13.55
CA VAL A 72 -14.80 -10.27 -14.32
C VAL A 72 -14.86 -9.73 -15.76
N ILE A 73 -14.31 -8.53 -15.98
CA ILE A 73 -14.33 -7.81 -17.26
C ILE A 73 -13.55 -8.57 -18.33
N VAL A 74 -12.47 -9.22 -17.93
CA VAL A 74 -11.61 -9.97 -18.88
C VAL A 74 -12.39 -11.14 -19.47
N PHE A 75 -13.23 -11.80 -18.69
CA PHE A 75 -14.03 -12.92 -19.14
C PHE A 75 -15.29 -12.48 -19.90
N LEU A 76 -16.05 -11.50 -19.38
CA LEU A 76 -17.37 -11.13 -19.96
C LEU A 76 -17.32 -10.06 -21.05
N ARG A 77 -16.26 -9.24 -21.08
CA ARG A 77 -16.23 -8.05 -21.94
C ARG A 77 -15.09 -8.04 -22.94
N SER A 78 -14.08 -8.90 -22.82
CA SER A 78 -13.00 -9.01 -23.83
C SER A 78 -13.56 -9.30 -25.22
N GLY A 79 -14.50 -10.24 -25.35
CA GLY A 79 -15.15 -10.55 -26.62
C GLY A 79 -15.86 -9.35 -27.23
N TRP A 80 -16.70 -8.67 -26.43
CA TRP A 80 -17.42 -7.48 -26.86
C TRP A 80 -16.51 -6.32 -27.25
N ILE A 81 -15.40 -6.11 -26.54
CA ILE A 81 -14.39 -5.11 -26.86
C ILE A 81 -13.75 -5.41 -28.22
N VAL A 82 -13.34 -6.66 -28.45
CA VAL A 82 -12.75 -7.10 -29.73
C VAL A 82 -13.78 -7.01 -30.86
N GLY A 83 -15.04 -7.36 -30.61
CA GLY A 83 -16.12 -7.28 -31.59
C GLY A 83 -16.37 -5.84 -32.07
N ASN A 84 -16.44 -4.87 -31.15
CA ASN A 84 -16.69 -3.46 -31.49
C ASN A 84 -15.45 -2.75 -32.04
N ALA A 85 -14.34 -2.79 -31.30
CA ALA A 85 -13.15 -2.03 -31.66
C ALA A 85 -12.27 -2.73 -32.71
N GLY A 86 -12.45 -4.03 -32.90
CA GLY A 86 -11.53 -4.83 -33.69
C GLY A 86 -10.22 -5.11 -32.95
N VAL A 87 -9.45 -6.08 -33.45
CA VAL A 87 -8.22 -6.57 -32.80
C VAL A 87 -7.18 -5.46 -32.67
N GLU A 88 -6.98 -4.65 -33.71
CA GLU A 88 -5.96 -3.58 -33.71
C GLU A 88 -6.22 -2.55 -32.61
N HIS A 89 -7.45 -2.02 -32.54
CA HIS A 89 -7.79 -1.00 -31.55
C HIS A 89 -7.96 -1.61 -30.15
N ALA A 90 -8.37 -2.88 -30.03
CA ALA A 90 -8.38 -3.61 -28.77
C ALA A 90 -6.97 -3.76 -28.18
N LEU A 91 -5.98 -4.13 -28.99
CA LEU A 91 -4.57 -4.18 -28.56
C LEU A 91 -4.07 -2.80 -28.13
N LEU A 92 -4.37 -1.76 -28.89
CA LEU A 92 -4.02 -0.38 -28.53
C LEU A 92 -4.65 0.02 -27.20
N MET A 93 -5.93 -0.33 -26.95
CA MET A 93 -6.62 -0.05 -25.68
C MET A 93 -5.98 -0.79 -24.50
N VAL A 94 -5.61 -2.06 -24.67
CA VAL A 94 -4.91 -2.83 -23.63
C VAL A 94 -3.57 -2.17 -23.29
N LEU A 95 -2.76 -1.87 -24.30
CA LEU A 95 -1.45 -1.25 -24.12
C LEU A 95 -1.56 0.15 -23.50
N ALA A 96 -2.52 0.97 -23.96
CA ALA A 96 -2.76 2.30 -23.41
C ALA A 96 -3.20 2.23 -21.95
N THR A 97 -4.11 1.30 -21.61
CA THR A 97 -4.59 1.12 -20.22
C THR A 97 -3.45 0.71 -19.30
N VAL A 98 -2.68 -0.31 -19.69
CA VAL A 98 -1.53 -0.77 -18.92
C VAL A 98 -0.50 0.35 -18.77
N ALA A 99 -0.17 1.07 -19.84
CA ALA A 99 0.76 2.20 -19.78
C ALA A 99 0.30 3.27 -18.78
N VAL A 100 -0.95 3.71 -18.86
CA VAL A 100 -1.52 4.75 -17.96
C VAL A 100 -1.48 4.30 -16.49
N CYS A 101 -1.80 3.03 -16.21
CA CYS A 101 -1.75 2.47 -14.87
C CYS A 101 -0.30 2.26 -14.38
N SER A 102 0.62 1.83 -15.24
CA SER A 102 2.04 1.67 -14.91
C SER A 102 2.68 3.00 -14.51
N LEU A 103 2.31 4.12 -15.13
CA LEU A 103 2.80 5.43 -14.70
C LEU A 103 2.40 5.75 -13.25
N ALA A 104 1.17 5.41 -12.85
CA ALA A 104 0.69 5.60 -11.50
C ALA A 104 1.39 4.65 -10.49
N VAL A 105 1.60 3.39 -10.89
CA VAL A 105 2.34 2.40 -10.09
C VAL A 105 3.77 2.85 -9.84
N LEU A 106 4.48 3.31 -10.88
CA LEU A 106 5.85 3.81 -10.75
C LEU A 106 5.91 5.04 -9.83
N ALA A 107 4.93 5.94 -9.91
CA ALA A 107 4.82 7.07 -8.99
C ALA A 107 4.61 6.60 -7.54
N GLY A 108 3.70 5.66 -7.30
CA GLY A 108 3.45 5.07 -5.98
C GLY A 108 4.67 4.36 -5.40
N ILE A 109 5.34 3.52 -6.19
CA ILE A 109 6.59 2.84 -5.81
C ILE A 109 7.67 3.86 -5.46
N GLY A 110 7.86 4.88 -6.31
CA GLY A 110 8.85 5.93 -6.07
C GLY A 110 8.56 6.76 -4.82
N ILE A 111 7.30 6.81 -4.37
CA ILE A 111 6.92 7.37 -3.07
C ILE A 111 7.33 6.45 -1.94
N CYS A 112 6.92 5.18 -1.96
CA CYS A 112 7.22 4.22 -0.89
C CYS A 112 8.72 4.12 -0.63
N GLU A 113 9.53 4.11 -1.69
CA GLU A 113 10.98 4.01 -1.63
C GLU A 113 11.64 5.25 -1.00
N ARG A 114 11.21 6.46 -1.37
CA ARG A 114 11.86 7.70 -0.89
C ARG A 114 11.43 8.09 0.52
N CYS A 115 10.19 7.78 0.87
CA CYS A 115 9.61 8.13 2.17
C CYS A 115 9.75 7.00 3.20
N HIS A 116 10.28 5.82 2.83
CA HIS A 116 10.38 4.64 3.69
C HIS A 116 9.07 4.35 4.43
N LEU A 117 7.95 4.38 3.69
CA LEU A 117 6.62 4.14 4.24
C LEU A 117 6.48 2.64 4.54
N GLU A 118 6.66 2.28 5.82
CA GLU A 118 6.55 0.90 6.29
C GLU A 118 5.09 0.45 6.50
N SER A 119 4.12 1.37 6.59
CA SER A 119 2.70 1.04 6.81
C SER A 119 1.74 2.18 6.47
N GLY A 120 0.48 1.83 6.20
CA GLY A 120 -0.72 2.66 6.21
C GLY A 120 -1.50 2.71 4.89
N GLY A 121 -1.08 1.96 3.86
CA GLY A 121 -1.74 1.87 2.57
C GLY A 121 -1.75 3.19 1.77
N LEU A 122 -2.63 3.27 0.76
CA LEU A 122 -2.70 4.44 -0.12
C LEU A 122 -3.06 5.75 0.61
N HIS A 123 -3.89 5.67 1.66
CA HIS A 123 -4.24 6.87 2.44
C HIS A 123 -3.03 7.44 3.18
N ALA A 124 -2.28 6.62 3.91
CA ALA A 124 -1.10 7.09 4.63
C ALA A 124 -0.03 7.61 3.68
N LEU A 125 0.13 6.97 2.52
CA LEU A 125 1.03 7.43 1.47
C LEU A 125 0.67 8.86 1.00
N LEU A 126 -0.60 9.11 0.69
CA LEU A 126 -1.06 10.42 0.22
C LEU A 126 -1.11 11.47 1.33
N SER A 127 -1.57 11.11 2.53
CA SER A 127 -1.67 12.03 3.67
C SER A 127 -0.29 12.44 4.20
N HIS A 128 0.70 11.55 4.09
CA HIS A 128 2.08 11.85 4.42
C HIS A 128 2.69 12.89 3.47
N ILE A 129 2.47 12.77 2.16
CA ILE A 129 3.05 13.68 1.17
C ILE A 129 2.27 14.99 1.07
N LEU A 130 0.99 14.92 0.72
CA LEU A 130 0.16 16.07 0.36
C LEU A 130 -0.60 16.66 1.55
N GLY A 131 -0.45 16.05 2.73
CA GLY A 131 -1.19 16.41 3.93
C GLY A 131 -2.56 15.75 4.00
N VAL A 132 -3.12 15.74 5.21
CA VAL A 132 -4.36 15.02 5.55
C VAL A 132 -5.57 15.55 4.78
N ARG A 133 -5.60 16.84 4.41
CA ARG A 133 -6.73 17.44 3.66
C ARG A 133 -6.84 16.92 2.23
N VAL A 134 -5.75 17.02 1.46
CA VAL A 134 -5.73 16.58 0.06
C VAL A 134 -5.64 15.06 -0.01
N GLY A 135 -4.77 14.44 0.81
CA GLY A 135 -4.62 13.00 0.85
C GLY A 135 -5.88 12.26 1.32
N GLY A 136 -6.57 12.81 2.33
CA GLY A 136 -7.84 12.27 2.80
C GLY A 136 -8.97 12.38 1.77
N ALA A 137 -9.07 13.50 1.06
CA ALA A 137 -10.06 13.68 -0.01
C ALA A 137 -9.83 12.71 -1.18
N ALA A 138 -8.58 12.57 -1.63
CA ALA A 138 -8.21 11.64 -2.69
C ALA A 138 -8.44 10.16 -2.27
N ALA A 139 -8.09 9.80 -1.04
CA ALA A 139 -8.35 8.46 -0.50
C ALA A 139 -9.85 8.16 -0.35
N LEU A 140 -10.68 9.15 -0.01
CA LEU A 140 -12.14 8.99 -0.01
C LEU A 140 -12.69 8.67 -1.40
N ILE A 141 -12.20 9.37 -2.43
CA ILE A 141 -12.58 9.10 -3.83
C ILE A 141 -12.13 7.70 -4.25
N TYR A 142 -10.95 7.27 -3.83
CA TYR A 142 -10.48 5.91 -4.04
C TYR A 142 -11.40 4.88 -3.38
N CYS A 143 -11.77 5.06 -2.11
CA CYS A 143 -12.70 4.17 -1.40
C CYS A 143 -14.07 4.12 -2.08
N PHE A 144 -14.56 5.26 -2.57
CA PHE A 144 -15.78 5.33 -3.39
C PHE A 144 -15.63 4.51 -4.68
N GLY A 145 -14.53 4.70 -5.43
CA GLY A 145 -14.23 3.92 -6.63
C GLY A 145 -14.16 2.41 -6.36
N GLN A 146 -13.59 2.00 -5.23
CA GLN A 146 -13.54 0.60 -4.80
C GLN A 146 -14.93 0.02 -4.50
N ALA A 147 -15.86 0.81 -3.95
CA ALA A 147 -17.23 0.37 -3.71
C ALA A 147 -17.98 0.14 -5.02
N VAL A 148 -17.85 1.07 -5.98
CA VAL A 148 -18.44 0.92 -7.32
C VAL A 148 -17.80 -0.26 -8.07
N SER A 149 -16.48 -0.44 -7.93
CA SER A 149 -15.76 -1.58 -8.52
C SER A 149 -16.23 -2.92 -7.94
N SER A 150 -16.45 -2.99 -6.62
CA SER A 150 -16.99 -4.20 -5.98
C SER A 150 -18.40 -4.52 -6.50
N ALA A 151 -19.25 -3.51 -6.68
CA ALA A 151 -20.57 -3.67 -7.28
C ALA A 151 -20.47 -4.17 -8.74
N LEU A 152 -19.53 -3.63 -9.53
CA LEU A 152 -19.29 -4.06 -10.90
C LEU A 152 -18.91 -5.55 -10.99
N HIS A 153 -18.00 -6.01 -10.12
CA HIS A 153 -17.59 -7.42 -10.10
C HIS A 153 -18.78 -8.34 -9.81
N VAL A 154 -19.54 -8.04 -8.76
CA VAL A 154 -20.65 -8.89 -8.31
C VAL A 154 -21.84 -8.82 -9.27
N MET A 155 -22.09 -7.68 -9.92
CA MET A 155 -23.07 -7.58 -11.01
C MET A 155 -22.65 -8.41 -12.23
N GLY A 156 -21.36 -8.44 -12.58
CA GLY A 156 -20.88 -9.32 -13.67
C GLY A 156 -21.07 -10.81 -13.34
N PHE A 157 -20.87 -11.21 -12.08
CA PHE A 157 -21.21 -12.56 -11.62
C PHE A 157 -22.70 -12.84 -11.81
N ALA A 158 -23.56 -11.91 -11.41
CA ALA A 158 -25.00 -12.08 -11.49
C ALA A 158 -25.53 -12.10 -12.94
N GLU A 159 -24.92 -11.33 -13.84
CA GLU A 159 -25.23 -11.35 -15.28
C GLU A 159 -24.96 -12.74 -15.87
N SER A 160 -23.77 -13.30 -15.60
CA SER A 160 -23.42 -14.64 -16.04
C SER A 160 -24.31 -15.73 -15.42
N MET A 161 -24.63 -15.60 -14.13
CA MET A 161 -25.55 -16.53 -13.46
C MET A 161 -26.98 -16.46 -14.04
N GLY A 162 -27.44 -15.26 -14.41
CA GLY A 162 -28.74 -15.06 -15.07
C GLY A 162 -28.82 -15.77 -16.42
N GLN A 163 -27.73 -15.72 -17.20
CA GLN A 163 -27.59 -16.45 -18.47
C GLN A 163 -27.62 -17.97 -18.25
N LEU A 164 -26.92 -18.48 -17.23
CA LEU A 164 -26.95 -19.91 -16.89
C LEU A 164 -28.34 -20.39 -16.47
N LEU A 165 -29.10 -19.57 -15.73
CA LEU A 165 -30.46 -19.88 -15.29
C LEU A 165 -31.53 -19.66 -16.38
N LYS A 166 -31.15 -19.19 -17.59
CA LYS A 166 -32.07 -18.84 -18.69
C LYS A 166 -33.14 -17.82 -18.29
N MET A 167 -32.81 -16.96 -17.32
CA MET A 167 -33.70 -15.91 -16.78
C MET A 167 -33.02 -14.56 -16.96
N GLU A 168 -32.57 -14.29 -18.18
CA GLU A 168 -31.79 -13.09 -18.54
C GLU A 168 -32.63 -11.81 -18.50
N GLU A 169 -33.94 -11.92 -18.70
CA GLU A 169 -34.84 -10.79 -18.90
C GLU A 169 -35.26 -10.08 -17.62
N ASP A 170 -34.95 -10.60 -16.43
CA ASP A 170 -35.32 -9.97 -15.16
C ASP A 170 -34.12 -9.27 -14.48
N PRO A 171 -34.04 -7.91 -14.55
CA PRO A 171 -32.99 -7.15 -13.88
C PRO A 171 -33.05 -7.28 -12.35
N TRP A 172 -34.23 -7.55 -11.78
CA TRP A 172 -34.38 -7.70 -10.33
C TRP A 172 -33.77 -9.00 -9.84
N LEU A 173 -33.86 -10.08 -10.63
CA LEU A 173 -33.20 -11.34 -10.32
C LEU A 173 -31.68 -11.16 -10.27
N GLN A 174 -31.08 -10.52 -11.27
CA GLN A 174 -29.64 -10.25 -11.30
C GLN A 174 -29.20 -9.41 -10.09
N ARG A 175 -29.95 -8.35 -9.77
CA ARG A 175 -29.70 -7.53 -8.57
C ARG A 175 -29.86 -8.33 -7.28
N GLY A 176 -30.81 -9.26 -7.22
CA GLY A 176 -31.04 -10.16 -6.10
C GLY A 176 -29.87 -11.12 -5.88
N ILE A 177 -29.37 -11.75 -6.95
CA ILE A 177 -28.19 -12.64 -6.92
C ILE A 177 -26.95 -11.85 -6.48
N ALA A 178 -26.72 -10.68 -7.07
CA ALA A 178 -25.61 -9.80 -6.71
C ALA A 178 -25.67 -9.37 -5.23
N SER A 179 -26.86 -8.99 -4.76
CA SER A 179 -27.09 -8.61 -3.36
C SER A 179 -26.82 -9.76 -2.39
N ALA A 180 -27.33 -10.96 -2.70
CA ALA A 180 -27.09 -12.16 -1.90
C ALA A 180 -25.59 -12.48 -1.84
N LEU A 181 -24.87 -12.33 -2.97
CA LEU A 181 -23.44 -12.56 -3.01
C LEU A 181 -22.66 -11.56 -2.15
N VAL A 182 -22.94 -10.25 -2.23
CA VAL A 182 -22.28 -9.26 -1.36
C VAL A 182 -22.55 -9.53 0.12
N LEU A 183 -23.77 -9.91 0.50
CA LEU A 183 -24.10 -10.26 1.89
C LEU A 183 -23.35 -11.51 2.35
N LEU A 184 -23.21 -12.52 1.50
CA LEU A 184 -22.40 -13.72 1.76
C LEU A 184 -20.94 -13.35 1.96
N LEU A 185 -20.35 -12.56 1.06
CA LEU A 185 -18.96 -12.13 1.14
C LEU A 185 -18.69 -11.23 2.36
N LEU A 186 -19.66 -10.41 2.74
CA LEU A 186 -19.62 -9.64 3.99
C LEU A 186 -19.58 -10.56 5.21
N GLY A 187 -20.43 -11.58 5.25
CA GLY A 187 -20.44 -12.59 6.33
C GLY A 187 -19.09 -13.29 6.46
N ILE A 188 -18.48 -13.69 5.33
CA ILE A 188 -17.16 -14.31 5.29
C ILE A 188 -16.08 -13.37 5.84
N ASN A 189 -16.07 -12.09 5.44
CA ASN A 189 -15.10 -11.12 5.92
C ASN A 189 -15.24 -10.78 7.42
N VAL A 190 -16.46 -10.82 7.96
CA VAL A 190 -16.72 -10.64 9.40
C VAL A 190 -16.24 -11.85 10.21
N ALA A 191 -16.38 -13.07 9.68
CA ALA A 191 -16.06 -14.31 10.40
C ALA A 191 -14.55 -14.52 10.64
N GLY A 192 -13.67 -14.00 9.77
CA GLY A 192 -12.23 -14.04 10.03
C GLY A 192 -11.32 -13.83 8.82
N VAL A 193 -10.54 -12.76 8.89
CA VAL A 193 -9.60 -12.31 7.83
C VAL A 193 -8.44 -13.26 7.56
N LYS A 194 -7.98 -14.06 8.54
CA LYS A 194 -6.79 -14.91 8.36
C LYS A 194 -7.00 -16.03 7.33
N TRP A 195 -8.23 -16.53 7.22
CA TRP A 195 -8.62 -17.55 6.25
C TRP A 195 -8.84 -16.96 4.86
N VAL A 196 -9.31 -15.72 4.80
CA VAL A 196 -9.51 -14.97 3.55
C VAL A 196 -8.23 -14.90 2.73
N VAL A 197 -7.08 -14.59 3.34
CA VAL A 197 -5.81 -14.47 2.58
C VAL A 197 -5.33 -15.84 2.07
N ARG A 198 -5.49 -16.91 2.85
CA ARG A 198 -5.17 -18.28 2.37
C ARG A 198 -6.11 -18.73 1.26
N LEU A 199 -7.39 -18.37 1.37
CA LEU A 199 -8.39 -18.63 0.34
C LEU A 199 -8.04 -17.92 -0.97
N GLN A 200 -7.57 -16.68 -0.92
CA GLN A 200 -7.14 -15.92 -2.10
C GLN A 200 -6.09 -16.65 -2.93
N PHE A 201 -5.11 -17.30 -2.30
CA PHE A 201 -4.10 -18.08 -3.01
C PHE A 201 -4.71 -19.27 -3.78
N ALA A 202 -5.63 -20.01 -3.17
CA ALA A 202 -6.34 -21.10 -3.83
C ALA A 202 -7.21 -20.58 -4.99
N LEU A 203 -7.89 -19.44 -4.80
CA LEU A 203 -8.71 -18.80 -5.84
C LEU A 203 -7.84 -18.33 -7.03
N LEU A 204 -6.63 -17.84 -6.79
CA LEU A 204 -5.70 -17.46 -7.85
C LEU A 204 -5.26 -18.66 -8.70
N ILE A 205 -5.01 -19.82 -8.09
CA ILE A 205 -4.64 -21.03 -8.86
C ILE A 205 -5.76 -21.41 -9.83
N ILE A 206 -7.02 -21.40 -9.36
CA ILE A 206 -8.17 -21.72 -10.21
C ILE A 206 -8.32 -20.68 -11.33
N LEU A 207 -8.09 -19.41 -11.01
CA LEU A 207 -8.10 -18.32 -11.98
C LEU A 207 -7.07 -18.49 -13.10
N LEU A 208 -5.84 -18.86 -12.74
CA LEU A 208 -4.76 -19.11 -13.71
C LEU A 208 -5.03 -20.39 -14.53
N MET A 209 -5.61 -21.42 -13.92
CA MET A 209 -6.06 -22.61 -14.65
C MET A 209 -7.16 -22.29 -15.66
N ALA A 210 -8.10 -21.41 -15.31
CA ALA A 210 -9.13 -20.94 -16.24
C ALA A 210 -8.55 -20.14 -17.41
N ALA A 211 -7.57 -19.28 -17.16
CA ALA A 211 -6.86 -18.56 -18.22
C ALA A 211 -6.08 -19.52 -19.14
N LEU A 212 -5.46 -20.56 -18.57
CA LEU A 212 -4.79 -21.60 -19.34
C LEU A 212 -5.77 -22.45 -20.16
N ASP A 213 -6.92 -22.82 -19.60
CA ASP A 213 -7.98 -23.55 -20.30
C ASP A 213 -8.52 -22.78 -21.50
N PHE A 214 -8.71 -21.46 -21.35
CA PHE A 214 -9.02 -20.57 -22.46
C PHE A 214 -7.91 -20.61 -23.52
N ALA A 215 -6.65 -20.40 -23.12
CA ALA A 215 -5.52 -20.37 -24.04
C ALA A 215 -5.37 -21.66 -24.84
N VAL A 216 -5.47 -22.83 -24.19
CA VAL A 216 -5.46 -24.14 -24.84
C VAL A 216 -6.70 -24.32 -25.73
N GLY A 217 -7.87 -23.90 -25.25
CA GLY A 217 -9.14 -23.96 -25.98
C GLY A 217 -9.08 -23.31 -27.35
N THR A 218 -8.38 -22.18 -27.47
CA THR A 218 -8.22 -21.49 -28.76
C THR A 218 -7.62 -22.38 -29.87
N PHE A 219 -6.83 -23.40 -29.52
CA PHE A 219 -6.22 -24.33 -30.47
C PHE A 219 -7.05 -25.60 -30.72
N VAL A 220 -7.87 -26.00 -29.74
CA VAL A 220 -8.53 -27.32 -29.73
C VAL A 220 -9.99 -27.25 -30.13
N ARG A 221 -10.70 -26.17 -29.76
CA ARG A 221 -12.16 -26.11 -29.89
C ARG A 221 -12.59 -25.52 -31.25
N TYR A 222 -13.53 -26.22 -31.88
CA TYR A 222 -14.22 -25.79 -33.10
C TYR A 222 -15.73 -25.94 -32.86
N ASP A 223 -16.46 -24.82 -32.91
CA ASP A 223 -17.90 -24.75 -32.68
C ASP A 223 -18.51 -23.65 -33.56
N THR A 224 -18.82 -24.02 -34.79
CA THR A 224 -19.33 -23.08 -35.80
C THR A 224 -20.72 -22.56 -35.47
N GLU A 225 -21.53 -23.29 -34.71
CA GLU A 225 -22.89 -22.88 -34.32
C GLU A 225 -22.85 -21.64 -33.43
N HIS A 226 -21.87 -21.58 -32.54
CA HIS A 226 -21.65 -20.46 -31.64
C HIS A 226 -20.61 -19.45 -32.15
N GLY A 227 -20.15 -19.60 -33.40
CA GLY A 227 -19.24 -18.68 -34.04
C GLY A 227 -17.75 -18.90 -33.73
N VAL A 228 -17.34 -20.04 -33.16
CA VAL A 228 -15.95 -20.43 -32.94
C VAL A 228 -15.43 -21.23 -34.13
N THR A 229 -14.67 -20.58 -35.02
CA THR A 229 -14.13 -21.20 -36.25
C THR A 229 -12.75 -21.82 -36.06
N GLY A 230 -12.09 -21.57 -34.92
CA GLY A 230 -10.66 -21.83 -34.74
C GLY A 230 -9.80 -20.80 -35.46
N TYR A 231 -8.47 -20.96 -35.39
CA TYR A 231 -7.53 -20.00 -35.97
C TYR A 231 -7.68 -19.90 -37.49
N ASP A 232 -8.29 -18.80 -37.94
CA ASP A 232 -8.47 -18.51 -39.36
C ASP A 232 -8.06 -17.06 -39.68
N LEU A 233 -7.27 -16.92 -40.75
CA LEU A 233 -6.78 -15.63 -41.22
C LEU A 233 -7.92 -14.77 -41.78
N ALA A 234 -8.95 -15.38 -42.38
CA ALA A 234 -10.09 -14.63 -42.87
C ALA A 234 -10.93 -14.05 -41.72
N THR A 235 -11.19 -14.84 -40.67
CA THR A 235 -11.79 -14.35 -39.41
C THR A 235 -10.97 -13.22 -38.79
N LEU A 236 -9.64 -13.40 -38.65
CA LEU A 236 -8.77 -12.36 -38.09
C LEU A 236 -8.81 -11.07 -38.90
N LYS A 237 -8.76 -11.16 -40.24
CA LYS A 237 -8.83 -10.00 -41.14
C LYS A 237 -10.17 -9.28 -41.02
N ASN A 238 -11.28 -10.03 -40.93
CA ASN A 238 -12.61 -9.46 -40.74
C ASN A 238 -12.77 -8.76 -39.37
N ASN A 239 -12.09 -9.26 -38.35
CA ASN A 239 -12.08 -8.71 -36.99
C ASN A 239 -11.01 -7.62 -36.78
N SER A 240 -10.15 -7.33 -37.74
CA SER A 240 -9.01 -6.42 -37.54
C SER A 240 -9.45 -4.96 -37.34
N TYR A 241 -10.41 -4.49 -38.14
CA TYR A 241 -10.83 -3.08 -38.17
C TYR A 241 -12.04 -2.79 -37.26
N PRO A 242 -12.11 -1.58 -36.68
CA PRO A 242 -13.23 -1.17 -35.83
C PRO A 242 -14.55 -1.09 -36.58
N ARG A 243 -15.61 -1.51 -35.90
CA ARG A 243 -17.02 -1.30 -36.28
C ARG A 243 -17.80 -1.12 -34.99
N TYR A 244 -17.76 0.11 -34.49
CA TYR A 244 -18.50 0.47 -33.29
C TYR A 244 -20.01 0.38 -33.55
N GLY A 245 -20.73 -0.24 -32.62
CA GLY A 245 -22.20 -0.21 -32.62
C GLY A 245 -22.75 1.20 -32.38
N GLU A 246 -24.06 1.35 -32.51
CA GLU A 246 -24.73 2.64 -32.31
C GLU A 246 -24.43 3.23 -30.91
N GLY A 247 -23.97 4.49 -30.88
CA GLY A 247 -23.61 5.18 -29.64
C GLY A 247 -22.29 4.76 -29.00
N GLN A 248 -21.54 3.82 -29.60
CA GLN A 248 -20.22 3.42 -29.12
C GLN A 248 -19.10 4.14 -29.87
N ASN A 249 -18.01 4.44 -29.18
CA ASN A 249 -16.79 4.97 -29.76
C ASN A 249 -15.58 4.37 -29.04
N TRP A 250 -14.37 4.76 -29.44
CA TRP A 250 -13.15 4.25 -28.82
C TRP A 250 -13.08 4.54 -27.31
N PHE A 251 -13.50 5.72 -26.86
CA PHE A 251 -13.45 6.13 -25.46
C PHE A 251 -14.51 5.47 -24.58
N THR A 252 -15.70 5.16 -25.11
CA THR A 252 -16.73 4.42 -24.37
C THR A 252 -16.30 2.99 -24.13
N VAL A 253 -15.77 2.32 -25.16
CA VAL A 253 -15.23 0.95 -25.05
C VAL A 253 -14.01 0.92 -24.12
N PHE A 254 -13.12 1.91 -24.22
CA PHE A 254 -12.00 2.09 -23.30
C PHE A 254 -12.49 2.25 -21.85
N GLY A 255 -13.53 3.06 -21.62
CA GLY A 255 -14.11 3.29 -20.30
C GLY A 255 -14.72 2.03 -19.66
N VAL A 256 -15.14 1.06 -20.47
CA VAL A 256 -15.60 -0.27 -20.02
C VAL A 256 -14.43 -1.20 -19.71
N PHE A 257 -13.32 -1.09 -20.44
CA PHE A 257 -12.14 -1.93 -20.22
C PHE A 257 -11.25 -1.45 -19.06
N PHE A 258 -11.11 -0.14 -18.87
CA PHE A 258 -10.22 0.45 -17.87
C PHE A 258 -10.37 -0.11 -16.46
N PRO A 259 -11.59 -0.43 -15.95
CA PRO A 259 -11.74 -1.00 -14.62
C PRO A 259 -11.00 -2.32 -14.41
N ALA A 260 -10.67 -3.06 -15.48
CA ALA A 260 -9.86 -4.28 -15.40
C ALA A 260 -8.47 -4.02 -14.80
N MET A 261 -7.90 -2.83 -14.99
CA MET A 261 -6.58 -2.47 -14.45
C MET A 261 -6.63 -1.63 -13.16
N THR A 262 -7.80 -1.49 -12.53
CA THR A 262 -7.94 -0.61 -11.33
C THR A 262 -7.31 -1.20 -10.05
N GLY A 263 -6.98 -2.49 -10.09
CA GLY A 263 -6.38 -3.24 -8.99
C GLY A 263 -4.91 -2.96 -8.67
N VAL A 264 -4.22 -2.09 -9.43
CA VAL A 264 -2.76 -1.96 -9.35
C VAL A 264 -2.20 -1.50 -8.00
N PHE A 265 -3.00 -0.84 -7.16
CA PHE A 265 -2.59 -0.40 -5.82
C PHE A 265 -2.95 -1.38 -4.70
N ALA A 266 -3.47 -2.58 -5.02
CA ALA A 266 -3.78 -3.58 -4.02
C ALA A 266 -2.53 -3.98 -3.21
N GLY A 267 -1.36 -4.06 -3.84
CA GLY A 267 -0.08 -4.29 -3.19
C GLY A 267 0.32 -3.21 -2.18
N ILE A 268 0.14 -1.93 -2.53
CA ILE A 268 0.38 -0.80 -1.60
C ILE A 268 -0.60 -0.86 -0.43
N ASN A 269 -1.86 -1.18 -0.67
CA ASN A 269 -2.88 -1.24 0.38
C ASN A 269 -2.68 -2.40 1.37
N MET A 270 -1.89 -3.41 0.99
CA MET A 270 -1.47 -4.50 1.86
C MET A 270 -0.17 -4.24 2.61
N SER A 271 0.42 -3.04 2.52
CA SER A 271 1.72 -2.72 3.13
C SER A 271 1.84 -3.13 4.60
N ASP A 272 0.74 -3.10 5.35
CA ASP A 272 0.68 -3.38 6.79
C ASP A 272 0.86 -4.85 7.13
N ASP A 273 0.60 -5.73 6.16
CA ASP A 273 0.68 -7.18 6.30
C ASP A 273 1.96 -7.76 5.66
N LEU A 274 2.84 -6.91 5.11
CA LEU A 274 4.06 -7.33 4.42
C LEU A 274 5.27 -7.37 5.36
N ARG A 275 6.19 -8.31 5.09
CA ARG A 275 7.46 -8.41 5.82
C ARG A 275 8.40 -7.25 5.49
N ASN A 276 8.50 -6.86 4.21
CA ASN A 276 9.31 -5.72 3.78
C ASN A 276 8.61 -4.94 2.64
N PRO A 277 7.70 -4.01 2.96
CA PRO A 277 6.89 -3.31 1.95
C PRO A 277 7.73 -2.48 0.95
N VAL A 278 8.90 -1.97 1.36
CA VAL A 278 9.77 -1.16 0.50
C VAL A 278 10.33 -1.99 -0.67
N GLN A 279 10.58 -3.28 -0.47
CA GLN A 279 11.12 -4.18 -1.49
C GLN A 279 10.05 -5.08 -2.13
N ASP A 280 9.06 -5.54 -1.35
CA ASP A 280 8.03 -6.48 -1.79
C ASP A 280 7.04 -5.82 -2.76
N VAL A 281 6.63 -4.58 -2.50
CA VAL A 281 5.62 -3.89 -3.31
C VAL A 281 6.08 -3.64 -4.75
N PRO A 282 7.30 -3.11 -5.01
CA PRO A 282 7.74 -2.84 -6.38
C PRO A 282 7.85 -4.09 -7.23
N VAL A 283 8.45 -5.15 -6.70
CA VAL A 283 8.69 -6.40 -7.44
C VAL A 283 7.38 -7.12 -7.71
N GLY A 284 6.53 -7.28 -6.68
CA GLY A 284 5.26 -8.00 -6.81
C GLY A 284 4.27 -7.28 -7.73
N THR A 285 4.14 -5.96 -7.60
CA THR A 285 3.19 -5.18 -8.43
C THR A 285 3.61 -5.15 -9.89
N MET A 286 4.90 -4.95 -10.19
CA MET A 286 5.39 -4.92 -11.58
C MET A 286 5.28 -6.30 -12.24
N ALA A 287 5.58 -7.37 -11.50
CA ALA A 287 5.39 -8.73 -12.00
C ALA A 287 3.90 -9.02 -12.29
N ALA A 288 2.99 -8.63 -11.40
CA ALA A 288 1.56 -8.81 -11.61
C ALA A 288 1.04 -8.04 -12.84
N VAL A 289 1.44 -6.77 -13.00
CA VAL A 289 1.08 -5.96 -14.19
C VAL A 289 1.61 -6.60 -15.48
N GLY A 290 2.85 -7.09 -15.48
CA GLY A 290 3.44 -7.76 -16.65
C GLY A 290 2.72 -9.06 -17.02
N THR A 291 2.45 -9.93 -16.04
CA THR A 291 1.69 -11.17 -16.24
C THR A 291 0.27 -10.86 -16.72
N CYS A 292 -0.38 -9.85 -16.14
CA CYS A 292 -1.73 -9.46 -16.53
C CYS A 292 -1.79 -8.94 -17.97
N LEU A 293 -0.83 -8.11 -18.38
CA LEU A 293 -0.68 -7.67 -19.78
C LEU A 293 -0.58 -8.88 -20.73
N PHE A 294 0.27 -9.85 -20.41
CA PHE A 294 0.41 -11.05 -21.22
C PHE A 294 -0.92 -11.80 -21.36
N LEU A 295 -1.63 -12.03 -20.26
CA LEU A 295 -2.94 -12.71 -20.30
C LEU A 295 -3.97 -11.93 -21.10
N TYR A 296 -4.02 -10.60 -20.99
CA TYR A 296 -4.96 -9.78 -21.77
C TYR A 296 -4.69 -9.87 -23.28
N LEU A 297 -3.42 -9.91 -23.68
CA LEU A 297 -3.05 -10.09 -25.08
C LEU A 297 -3.50 -11.47 -25.59
N VAL A 298 -3.37 -12.52 -24.77
CA VAL A 298 -3.88 -13.87 -25.11
C VAL A 298 -5.39 -13.85 -25.32
N PHE A 299 -6.17 -13.19 -24.45
CA PHE A 299 -7.62 -13.07 -24.61
C PHE A 299 -8.01 -12.29 -25.87
N VAL A 300 -7.40 -11.12 -26.09
CA VAL A 300 -7.73 -10.26 -27.24
C VAL A 300 -7.36 -10.92 -28.56
N LEU A 301 -6.15 -11.47 -28.68
CA LEU A 301 -5.71 -12.13 -29.91
C LEU A 301 -6.47 -13.43 -30.12
N GLY A 302 -6.62 -14.24 -29.07
CA GLY A 302 -7.34 -15.51 -29.11
C GLY A 302 -8.77 -15.34 -29.61
N LEU A 303 -9.57 -14.49 -28.96
CA LEU A 303 -10.96 -14.23 -29.39
C LEU A 303 -11.02 -13.59 -30.77
N GLY A 304 -10.09 -12.70 -31.09
CA GLY A 304 -10.03 -12.01 -32.38
C GLY A 304 -9.71 -12.93 -33.56
N SER A 305 -8.90 -13.97 -33.36
CA SER A 305 -8.52 -14.92 -34.41
C SER A 305 -9.42 -16.15 -34.51
N THR A 306 -10.12 -16.53 -33.43
CA THR A 306 -10.91 -17.77 -33.39
C THR A 306 -12.42 -17.58 -33.50
N CYS A 307 -12.94 -16.39 -33.19
CA CYS A 307 -14.39 -16.16 -33.09
C CYS A 307 -14.89 -15.19 -34.17
N GLN A 308 -16.06 -15.48 -34.75
CA GLN A 308 -16.71 -14.61 -35.72
C GLN A 308 -17.25 -13.33 -35.06
N ARG A 309 -17.26 -12.23 -35.81
CA ARG A 309 -17.59 -10.90 -35.29
C ARG A 309 -18.97 -10.80 -34.65
N TRP A 310 -19.99 -11.44 -35.24
CA TRP A 310 -21.35 -11.39 -34.73
C TRP A 310 -21.46 -12.07 -33.34
N ALA A 311 -20.72 -13.16 -33.13
CA ALA A 311 -20.68 -13.85 -31.85
C ALA A 311 -19.97 -13.00 -30.79
N LEU A 312 -18.87 -12.34 -31.17
CA LEU A 312 -18.14 -11.41 -30.29
C LEU A 312 -19.00 -10.23 -29.80
N THR A 313 -19.93 -9.74 -30.62
CA THR A 313 -20.79 -8.61 -30.25
C THR A 313 -22.06 -9.01 -29.50
N SER A 314 -22.58 -10.21 -29.77
CA SER A 314 -23.88 -10.65 -29.24
C SER A 314 -23.75 -11.48 -27.96
N ASP A 315 -22.67 -12.26 -27.81
CA ASP A 315 -22.50 -13.20 -26.71
C ASP A 315 -21.36 -12.78 -25.77
N TYR A 316 -21.72 -12.35 -24.56
CA TYR A 316 -20.76 -11.96 -23.53
C TYR A 316 -20.00 -13.17 -22.92
N LEU A 317 -20.51 -14.39 -23.07
CA LEU A 317 -19.86 -15.64 -22.63
C LEU A 317 -19.08 -16.34 -23.75
N ILE A 318 -18.77 -15.64 -24.85
CA ILE A 318 -18.00 -16.23 -25.97
C ILE A 318 -16.66 -16.85 -25.54
N ALA A 319 -16.03 -16.33 -24.48
CA ALA A 319 -14.81 -16.90 -23.92
C ALA A 319 -14.99 -18.32 -23.34
N GLU A 320 -16.17 -18.63 -22.80
CA GLU A 320 -16.52 -19.99 -22.36
C GLU A 320 -16.54 -20.94 -23.57
N LYS A 321 -17.20 -20.52 -24.65
CA LYS A 321 -17.38 -21.35 -25.85
C LYS A 321 -16.09 -21.57 -26.63
N ALA A 322 -15.17 -20.61 -26.55
CA ALA A 322 -13.83 -20.71 -27.14
C ALA A 322 -12.84 -21.51 -26.29
N SER A 323 -13.18 -21.85 -25.04
CA SER A 323 -12.29 -22.58 -24.13
C SER A 323 -12.35 -24.11 -24.34
N ALA A 324 -11.39 -24.84 -23.78
CA ALA A 324 -11.32 -26.29 -23.97
C ALA A 324 -12.39 -27.04 -23.17
N ILE A 325 -12.58 -26.68 -21.89
CA ILE A 325 -13.51 -27.35 -20.98
C ILE A 325 -14.82 -26.55 -20.81
N GLY A 326 -14.81 -25.23 -21.03
CA GLY A 326 -15.98 -24.35 -20.80
C GLY A 326 -16.20 -24.08 -19.32
N VAL A 327 -16.48 -25.14 -18.57
CA VAL A 327 -16.75 -25.09 -17.12
C VAL A 327 -15.57 -24.49 -16.34
N MET A 328 -14.32 -24.72 -16.78
CA MET A 328 -13.16 -24.14 -16.13
C MET A 328 -13.15 -22.61 -16.27
N VAL A 329 -13.41 -22.08 -17.47
CA VAL A 329 -13.54 -20.63 -17.69
C VAL A 329 -14.70 -20.03 -16.91
N LEU A 330 -15.86 -20.70 -16.88
CA LEU A 330 -17.02 -20.26 -16.10
C LEU A 330 -16.72 -20.25 -14.60
N SER A 331 -16.04 -21.27 -14.08
CA SER A 331 -15.59 -21.29 -12.68
C SER A 331 -14.57 -20.19 -12.38
N GLY A 332 -13.65 -19.92 -13.31
CA GLY A 332 -12.68 -18.84 -13.23
C GLY A 332 -13.33 -17.46 -13.20
N LEU A 333 -14.36 -17.24 -14.02
CA LEU A 333 -15.20 -16.04 -14.01
C LEU A 333 -15.84 -15.81 -12.63
N TYR A 334 -16.48 -16.85 -12.08
CA TYR A 334 -17.16 -16.76 -10.79
C TYR A 334 -16.17 -16.51 -9.65
N ILE A 335 -15.07 -17.25 -9.63
CA ILE A 335 -14.01 -17.11 -8.62
C ILE A 335 -13.31 -15.75 -8.74
N SER A 336 -13.06 -15.26 -9.95
CA SER A 336 -12.49 -13.93 -10.21
C SER A 336 -13.36 -12.84 -9.58
N SER A 337 -14.66 -12.85 -9.87
CA SER A 337 -15.60 -11.87 -9.32
C SER A 337 -15.66 -11.91 -7.80
N MET A 338 -15.81 -13.12 -7.23
CA MET A 338 -15.86 -13.32 -5.78
C MET A 338 -14.58 -12.87 -5.11
N SER A 339 -13.41 -13.25 -5.64
CA SER A 339 -12.10 -12.94 -5.05
C SER A 339 -11.77 -11.45 -5.10
N ALA A 340 -12.07 -10.75 -6.20
CA ALA A 340 -11.88 -9.31 -6.33
C ALA A 340 -12.76 -8.53 -5.33
N CYS A 341 -14.04 -8.91 -5.19
CA CYS A 341 -14.95 -8.29 -4.23
C CYS A 341 -14.54 -8.60 -2.77
N LEU A 342 -14.18 -9.85 -2.49
CA LEU A 342 -13.71 -10.30 -1.18
C LEU A 342 -12.44 -9.54 -0.77
N GLY A 343 -11.47 -9.36 -1.69
CA GLY A 343 -10.28 -8.55 -1.48
C GLY A 343 -10.59 -7.07 -1.23
N ALA A 344 -11.53 -6.48 -1.98
CA ALA A 344 -11.92 -5.08 -1.80
C ALA A 344 -12.64 -4.83 -0.46
N LEU A 345 -13.48 -5.78 -0.03
CA LEU A 345 -14.12 -5.81 1.28
C LEU A 345 -13.10 -5.95 2.41
N TYR A 346 -11.93 -6.52 2.16
CA TYR A 346 -10.86 -6.59 3.15
C TYR A 346 -9.98 -5.33 3.19
N LEU A 347 -9.47 -4.88 2.04
CA LEU A 347 -8.51 -3.78 1.93
C LEU A 347 -9.15 -2.41 2.22
N THR A 348 -10.29 -2.11 1.62
CA THR A 348 -10.86 -0.75 1.65
C THR A 348 -11.30 -0.32 3.05
N PRO A 349 -11.95 -1.18 3.87
CA PRO A 349 -12.28 -0.84 5.25
C PRO A 349 -11.07 -0.50 6.12
N ARG A 350 -9.88 -1.08 5.86
CA ARG A 350 -8.64 -0.71 6.54
C ARG A 350 -8.17 0.69 6.17
N ILE A 351 -8.31 1.07 4.90
CA ILE A 351 -8.07 2.45 4.46
C ILE A 351 -9.02 3.40 5.20
N LEU A 352 -10.32 3.07 5.25
CA LEU A 352 -11.33 3.84 6.00
C LEU A 352 -11.02 3.91 7.50
N GLN A 353 -10.51 2.83 8.10
CA GLN A 353 -10.09 2.81 9.49
C GLN A 353 -8.89 3.73 9.75
N ASN A 354 -7.88 3.72 8.88
CA ASN A 354 -6.72 4.60 8.97
C ASN A 354 -7.14 6.07 8.83
N MET A 355 -8.09 6.35 7.94
CA MET A 355 -8.72 7.67 7.81
C MET A 355 -9.50 8.07 9.06
N ALA A 356 -10.23 7.14 9.66
CA ALA A 356 -10.93 7.37 10.91
C ALA A 356 -9.97 7.66 12.07
N ASN A 357 -8.82 6.97 12.14
CA ASN A 357 -7.75 7.26 13.11
C ASN A 357 -7.19 8.68 12.93
N ASP A 358 -7.07 9.14 11.68
CA ASP A 358 -6.70 10.52 11.35
C ASP A 358 -7.84 11.53 11.59
N GLY A 359 -9.02 11.08 12.01
CA GLY A 359 -10.16 11.91 12.40
C GLY A 359 -10.72 12.77 11.28
N ILE A 360 -10.59 12.35 10.02
CA ILE A 360 -11.13 13.09 8.86
C ILE A 360 -12.59 12.76 8.55
N LEU A 361 -13.05 11.58 8.98
CA LEU A 361 -14.40 11.08 8.72
C LEU A 361 -15.40 11.55 9.78
N PRO A 362 -16.66 11.82 9.40
CA PRO A 362 -17.74 11.91 10.38
C PRO A 362 -17.87 10.56 11.10
N PHE A 363 -18.14 10.57 12.41
CA PHE A 363 -18.19 9.36 13.25
C PHE A 363 -16.87 8.57 13.29
N SER A 364 -15.73 9.26 13.18
CA SER A 364 -14.39 8.68 13.21
C SER A 364 -14.17 7.71 14.38
N LYS A 365 -14.66 8.03 15.58
CA LYS A 365 -14.52 7.19 16.78
C LYS A 365 -15.10 5.79 16.59
N GLN A 366 -16.21 5.66 15.87
CA GLN A 366 -16.88 4.39 15.62
C GLN A 366 -16.18 3.60 14.51
N LEU A 367 -15.73 4.28 13.45
CA LEU A 367 -15.07 3.67 12.30
C LEU A 367 -13.62 3.23 12.61
N SER A 368 -12.95 3.86 13.57
CA SER A 368 -11.58 3.52 13.97
C SER A 368 -11.47 2.20 14.75
N ILE A 369 -12.56 1.73 15.35
CA ILE A 369 -12.54 0.56 16.25
C ILE A 369 -12.24 -0.70 15.45
N GLY A 370 -11.07 -1.28 15.70
CA GLY A 370 -10.68 -2.61 15.21
C GLY A 370 -11.02 -3.69 16.21
N LYS A 371 -11.62 -4.80 15.76
CA LYS A 371 -11.89 -5.99 16.58
C LYS A 371 -10.86 -7.10 16.30
N GLY A 372 -10.47 -7.82 17.35
CA GLY A 372 -9.56 -8.96 17.27
C GLY A 372 -8.09 -8.60 17.08
N PRO A 373 -7.20 -9.61 16.99
CA PRO A 373 -5.73 -9.41 16.92
C PRO A 373 -5.28 -8.64 15.67
N ASN A 374 -5.97 -8.82 14.55
CA ASN A 374 -5.66 -8.12 13.28
C ASN A 374 -6.41 -6.78 13.12
N LYS A 375 -7.00 -6.24 14.21
CA LYS A 375 -7.71 -4.95 14.25
C LYS A 375 -8.75 -4.77 13.13
N VAL A 376 -9.52 -5.81 12.82
CA VAL A 376 -10.48 -5.79 11.70
C VAL A 376 -11.57 -4.72 11.92
N PRO A 377 -11.75 -3.74 11.02
CA PRO A 377 -12.69 -2.64 11.21
C PRO A 377 -14.11 -3.02 10.77
N VAL A 378 -14.82 -3.78 11.62
CA VAL A 378 -16.16 -4.31 11.31
C VAL A 378 -17.17 -3.21 10.94
N VAL A 379 -17.12 -2.05 11.60
CA VAL A 379 -18.03 -0.93 11.31
C VAL A 379 -17.75 -0.33 9.92
N ALA A 380 -16.48 -0.11 9.59
CA ALA A 380 -16.10 0.39 8.27
C ALA A 380 -16.41 -0.63 7.16
N LEU A 381 -16.27 -1.92 7.46
CA LEU A 381 -16.62 -3.03 6.57
C LEU A 381 -18.12 -3.03 6.24
N VAL A 382 -18.98 -2.92 7.25
CA VAL A 382 -20.44 -2.84 7.06
C VAL A 382 -20.83 -1.58 6.28
N LEU A 383 -20.21 -0.44 6.58
CA LEU A 383 -20.44 0.81 5.84
C LEU A 383 -20.07 0.65 4.35
N PHE A 384 -18.90 0.09 4.07
CA PHE A 384 -18.45 -0.14 2.69
C PHE A 384 -19.35 -1.11 1.93
N ALA A 385 -19.79 -2.19 2.58
CA ALA A 385 -20.73 -3.15 2.01
C ALA A 385 -22.10 -2.51 1.73
N LEU A 386 -22.58 -1.63 2.61
CA LEU A 386 -23.83 -0.88 2.41
C LEU A 386 -23.73 0.06 1.20
N VAL A 387 -22.63 0.79 1.04
CA VAL A 387 -22.42 1.63 -0.15
C VAL A 387 -22.36 0.79 -1.42
N THR A 388 -21.67 -0.36 -1.38
CA THR A 388 -21.60 -1.30 -2.50
C THR A 388 -22.99 -1.84 -2.86
N PHE A 389 -23.79 -2.20 -1.87
CA PHE A 389 -25.17 -2.67 -2.05
C PHE A 389 -26.07 -1.61 -2.72
N LEU A 390 -25.94 -0.33 -2.35
CA LEU A 390 -26.68 0.75 -3.03
C LEU A 390 -26.33 0.84 -4.53
N PHE A 391 -25.06 0.64 -4.90
CA PHE A 391 -24.66 0.61 -6.31
C PHE A 391 -25.14 -0.63 -7.06
N ILE A 392 -25.30 -1.76 -6.38
CA ILE A 392 -25.94 -2.96 -6.93
C ILE A 392 -27.41 -2.68 -7.26
N LEU A 393 -28.14 -2.02 -6.35
CA LEU A 393 -29.54 -1.66 -6.59
C LEU A 393 -29.70 -0.63 -7.73
N ALA A 394 -28.75 0.31 -7.84
CA ALA A 394 -28.80 1.37 -8.85
C ALA A 394 -28.34 0.92 -10.25
N GLY A 395 -27.45 -0.07 -10.36
CA GLY A 395 -26.60 -0.23 -11.53
C GLY A 395 -27.02 -1.32 -12.54
N GLN A 396 -26.60 -1.10 -13.79
CA GLN A 396 -26.35 -2.12 -14.80
C GLN A 396 -24.83 -2.14 -15.04
N VAL A 397 -24.23 -3.28 -15.42
CA VAL A 397 -22.76 -3.43 -15.54
C VAL A 397 -22.13 -2.35 -16.45
N ASN A 398 -22.79 -2.04 -17.57
CA ASN A 398 -22.27 -1.09 -18.56
C ASN A 398 -22.33 0.38 -18.11
N THR A 399 -23.24 0.74 -17.19
CA THR A 399 -23.29 2.08 -16.60
C THR A 399 -22.34 2.22 -15.42
N LEU A 400 -22.09 1.12 -14.69
CA LEU A 400 -21.14 1.08 -13.59
C LEU A 400 -19.68 1.21 -14.06
N ALA A 401 -19.31 0.63 -15.21
CA ALA A 401 -17.91 0.61 -15.63
C ALA A 401 -17.29 2.02 -15.84
N PRO A 402 -17.91 2.97 -16.57
CA PRO A 402 -17.42 4.34 -16.64
C PRO A 402 -17.42 5.06 -15.28
N LEU A 403 -18.38 4.74 -14.40
CA LEU A 403 -18.48 5.31 -13.05
C LEU A 403 -17.33 4.84 -12.14
N VAL A 404 -16.78 3.64 -12.36
CA VAL A 404 -15.56 3.16 -11.69
C VAL A 404 -14.33 3.87 -12.24
N THR A 405 -14.20 3.97 -13.56
CA THR A 405 -13.01 4.49 -14.25
C THR A 405 -12.59 5.88 -13.77
N ILE A 406 -13.56 6.79 -13.58
CA ILE A 406 -13.30 8.20 -13.29
C ILE A 406 -12.66 8.43 -11.91
N PRO A 407 -13.23 7.94 -10.79
CA PRO A 407 -12.60 8.01 -9.47
C PRO A 407 -11.19 7.42 -9.42
N PHE A 408 -10.94 6.30 -10.10
CA PHE A 408 -9.60 5.68 -10.14
C PHE A 408 -8.60 6.53 -10.93
N LEU A 409 -8.98 7.03 -12.12
CA LEU A 409 -8.13 7.94 -12.90
C LEU A 409 -7.78 9.20 -12.10
N LEU A 410 -8.74 9.77 -11.38
CA LEU A 410 -8.51 10.94 -10.53
C LEU A 410 -7.57 10.62 -9.38
N THR A 411 -7.77 9.49 -8.70
CA THR A 411 -6.87 9.05 -7.62
C THR A 411 -5.45 8.81 -8.14
N TYR A 412 -5.31 8.18 -9.29
CA TYR A 412 -4.01 7.91 -9.89
C TYR A 412 -3.28 9.21 -10.28
N ALA A 413 -4.02 10.19 -10.80
CA ALA A 413 -3.48 11.53 -11.03
C ALA A 413 -3.05 12.21 -9.71
N CYS A 414 -3.78 12.03 -8.61
CA CYS A 414 -3.38 12.52 -7.29
C CYS A 414 -2.07 11.87 -6.79
N VAL A 415 -1.88 10.56 -7.00
CA VAL A 415 -0.63 9.86 -6.64
C VAL A 415 0.55 10.35 -7.48
N GLU A 416 0.36 10.54 -8.79
CA GLU A 416 1.39 11.11 -9.66
C GLU A 416 1.75 12.54 -9.28
N TYR A 417 0.74 13.34 -8.91
CA TYR A 417 0.94 14.69 -8.38
C TYR A 417 1.71 14.65 -7.05
N ALA A 418 1.39 13.73 -6.15
CA ALA A 418 2.12 13.52 -4.91
C ALA A 418 3.60 13.21 -5.17
N TYR A 419 3.89 12.30 -6.11
CA TYR A 419 5.26 11.96 -6.48
C TYR A 419 6.00 13.17 -7.08
N PHE A 420 5.36 13.91 -8.00
CA PHE A 420 5.93 15.13 -8.58
C PHE A 420 6.24 16.18 -7.50
N SER A 421 5.29 16.46 -6.61
CA SER A 421 5.43 17.43 -5.53
C SER A 421 6.57 17.06 -4.58
N MET A 422 6.67 15.77 -4.22
CA MET A 422 7.76 15.26 -3.39
C MET A 422 9.11 15.32 -4.09
N ALA A 423 9.18 14.95 -5.37
CA ALA A 423 10.40 15.04 -6.14
C ALA A 423 10.89 16.49 -6.34
N MET A 424 9.98 17.47 -6.43
CA MET A 424 10.32 18.89 -6.45
C MET A 424 10.74 19.41 -5.08
N THR A 425 10.08 18.96 -4.01
CA THR A 425 10.44 19.30 -2.63
C THR A 425 11.86 18.84 -2.31
N TYR A 426 12.23 17.62 -2.72
CA TYR A 426 13.60 17.10 -2.56
C TYR A 426 14.64 18.01 -3.23
N ASP A 427 14.35 18.53 -4.42
CA ASP A 427 15.28 19.45 -5.10
C ASP A 427 15.41 20.79 -4.37
N ILE A 428 14.32 21.32 -3.82
CA ILE A 428 14.33 22.54 -3.00
C ILE A 428 15.21 22.32 -1.77
N GLN A 429 15.00 21.20 -1.05
CA GLN A 429 15.78 20.83 0.12
C GLN A 429 17.26 20.63 -0.22
N ARG A 430 17.55 19.96 -1.34
CA ARG A 430 18.92 19.76 -1.82
C ARG A 430 19.63 21.08 -2.12
N ARG A 431 18.99 21.98 -2.89
CA ARG A 431 19.57 23.30 -3.20
C ARG A 431 19.80 24.13 -1.94
N ARG A 432 18.86 24.07 -0.99
CA ARG A 432 18.99 24.72 0.32
C ARG A 432 20.20 24.17 1.10
N ASN A 433 20.36 22.85 1.16
CA ASN A 433 21.49 22.21 1.84
C ASN A 433 22.84 22.51 1.16
N ASP A 434 22.89 22.58 -0.17
CA ASP A 434 24.10 22.93 -0.92
C ASP A 434 24.52 24.40 -0.62
N ARG A 435 23.57 25.33 -0.54
CA ARG A 435 23.84 26.72 -0.11
C ARG A 435 24.36 26.80 1.32
N PHE A 436 23.76 26.06 2.26
CA PHE A 436 24.25 26.01 3.64
C PHE A 436 25.67 25.44 3.74
N ARG A 437 25.99 24.41 2.94
CA ARG A 437 27.35 23.85 2.87
C ARG A 437 28.36 24.83 2.28
N GLN A 438 28.00 25.56 1.23
CA GLN A 438 28.84 26.62 0.67
C GLN A 438 29.10 27.73 1.69
N GLN A 439 28.06 28.20 2.38
CA GLN A 439 28.20 29.23 3.42
C GLN A 439 29.08 28.73 4.58
N ALA A 440 28.87 27.51 5.04
CA ALA A 440 29.70 26.91 6.09
C ALA A 440 31.16 26.72 5.66
N ALA A 441 31.41 26.38 4.40
CA ALA A 441 32.76 26.28 3.85
C ALA A 441 33.46 27.65 3.78
N ILE A 442 32.73 28.71 3.38
CA ILE A 442 33.25 30.08 3.38
C ILE A 442 33.61 30.53 4.81
N ILE A 443 32.72 30.29 5.78
CA ILE A 443 32.99 30.62 7.19
C ILE A 443 34.22 29.88 7.71
N ARG A 444 34.37 28.58 7.38
CA ARG A 444 35.56 27.80 7.76
C ARG A 444 36.83 28.34 7.10
N ALA A 445 36.78 28.69 5.82
CA ALA A 445 37.91 29.28 5.11
C ALA A 445 38.34 30.62 5.75
N GLN A 446 37.38 31.49 6.05
CA GLN A 446 37.65 32.76 6.74
C GLN A 446 38.25 32.56 8.15
N SER A 447 37.83 31.52 8.88
CA SER A 447 38.42 31.19 10.18
C SER A 447 39.85 30.65 10.07
N ALA A 448 40.16 29.91 9.01
CA ALA A 448 41.51 29.39 8.75
C ALA A 448 42.48 30.52 8.34
N ASP A 449 42.04 31.47 7.52
CA ASP A 449 42.86 32.64 7.14
C ASP A 449 43.17 33.53 8.35
N LYS A 450 42.21 33.71 9.28
CA LYS A 450 42.46 34.41 10.55
C LYS A 450 43.48 33.70 11.45
N ALA A 451 43.51 32.37 11.43
CA ALA A 451 44.53 31.60 12.16
C ALA A 451 45.92 31.72 11.52
N SER A 452 46.00 31.85 10.19
CA SER A 452 47.27 31.95 9.46
C SER A 452 47.96 33.32 9.58
N TYR A 453 47.22 34.41 9.82
CA TYR A 453 47.78 35.75 10.02
C TYR A 453 48.14 36.08 11.49
N GLY A 454 47.79 35.20 12.44
CA GLY A 454 48.00 35.40 13.87
C GLY A 454 49.28 34.78 14.47
N ALA A 455 50.15 34.18 13.66
CA ALA A 455 51.34 33.47 14.15
C ALA A 455 52.59 34.37 14.24
N LEU A 456 52.53 35.42 15.07
CA LEU A 456 53.74 35.99 15.68
C LEU A 456 53.34 36.67 17.00
N GLY A 457 53.35 35.89 18.09
CA GLY A 457 53.03 36.40 19.42
C GLY A 457 52.52 35.31 20.34
N ASP A 458 53.44 34.83 21.18
CA ASP A 458 53.27 33.88 22.28
C ASP A 458 51.96 34.07 23.09
N ALA A 459 50.98 33.17 22.94
CA ALA A 459 49.90 32.92 23.91
C ALA A 459 49.04 31.70 23.51
N LYS A 460 48.92 30.75 24.45
CA LYS A 460 47.91 29.67 24.61
C LYS A 460 46.97 29.38 23.41
N VAL A 461 47.02 28.12 22.97
CA VAL A 461 46.00 27.42 22.16
C VAL A 461 44.58 27.90 22.55
N PRO A 462 43.77 28.43 21.62
CA PRO A 462 42.42 28.85 21.95
C PRO A 462 41.57 27.58 22.11
N THR A 463 41.32 27.20 23.37
CA THR A 463 40.19 26.34 23.68
C THR A 463 38.93 27.08 23.30
N SER A 464 38.08 26.44 22.50
CA SER A 464 36.75 26.94 22.16
C SER A 464 36.01 27.30 23.45
N ASP A 465 35.43 28.51 23.55
CA ASP A 465 34.74 29.02 24.77
C ASP A 465 33.71 28.03 25.36
N LEU A 466 33.14 27.15 24.53
CA LEU A 466 32.24 26.07 24.94
C LEU A 466 32.89 24.99 25.81
N ASP A 467 34.20 24.75 25.67
CA ASP A 467 34.96 23.76 26.44
C ASP A 467 35.34 24.30 27.84
N GLN A 468 35.35 25.63 28.03
CA GLN A 468 35.53 26.27 29.35
C GLN A 468 34.23 26.27 30.18
N LEU A 469 33.07 26.32 29.52
CA LEU A 469 31.76 26.30 30.17
C LEU A 469 31.26 24.89 30.56
N PHE A 470 31.82 23.83 29.95
CA PHE A 470 31.43 22.43 30.22
C PHE A 470 32.66 21.49 30.26
N PRO A 471 33.46 21.53 31.34
CA PRO A 471 34.69 20.73 31.45
C PRO A 471 34.47 19.20 31.37
N GLU A 472 33.26 18.71 31.63
CA GLU A 472 32.92 17.28 31.54
C GLU A 472 32.94 16.72 30.10
N ARG A 473 32.83 17.56 29.06
CA ARG A 473 32.79 17.08 27.65
C ARG A 473 34.15 16.68 27.09
N VAL A 474 35.24 16.94 27.82
CA VAL A 474 36.61 16.69 27.32
C VAL A 474 37.01 15.21 27.48
N HIS A 475 36.33 14.44 28.34
CA HIS A 475 36.66 13.03 28.55
C HIS A 475 36.13 12.07 27.47
N ASP A 476 35.18 12.47 26.62
CA ASP A 476 34.61 11.60 25.58
C ASP A 476 35.19 11.79 24.17
N LYS A 477 36.12 12.73 23.97
CA LYS A 477 36.65 13.04 22.62
C LYS A 477 37.92 12.27 22.22
N THR A 478 38.47 11.41 23.06
CA THR A 478 39.67 10.60 22.77
C THR A 478 39.39 9.13 22.48
N ALA A 479 38.27 8.80 21.84
CA ALA A 479 38.03 7.47 21.28
C ALA A 479 37.62 7.56 19.80
N ILE A 480 38.61 7.57 18.92
CA ILE A 480 38.44 7.23 17.50
C ILE A 480 38.88 5.76 17.34
N PRO A 481 38.05 4.86 16.76
CA PRO A 481 38.49 3.51 16.50
C PRO A 481 39.41 3.48 15.26
N ARG A 482 40.59 2.87 15.41
CA ARG A 482 41.44 2.44 14.29
C ARG A 482 41.18 0.96 14.00
N ASP A 483 41.02 0.65 12.72
CA ASP A 483 40.84 -0.71 12.21
C ASP A 483 42.08 -1.60 12.33
N HIS A 484 41.80 -2.88 12.62
CA HIS A 484 42.50 -4.14 12.34
C HIS A 484 43.86 -4.53 12.99
N SER A 485 43.76 -5.63 13.76
CA SER A 485 44.55 -6.88 13.71
C SER A 485 45.67 -7.16 14.72
N SER A 486 45.71 -8.43 15.12
CA SER A 486 46.71 -9.22 15.87
C SER A 486 46.66 -9.19 17.42
N VAL A 487 46.32 -10.37 17.94
CA VAL A 487 46.38 -10.84 19.33
C VAL A 487 47.76 -11.40 19.61
N THR A 488 48.39 -11.03 20.74
CA THR A 488 49.13 -11.95 21.64
C THR A 488 49.56 -11.26 22.95
N THR A 489 49.16 -11.88 24.09
CA THR A 489 49.92 -12.21 25.34
C THR A 489 51.01 -11.23 25.84
N THR A 490 51.16 -10.84 27.12
CA THR A 490 51.00 -11.57 28.40
C THR A 490 51.35 -10.61 29.57
N GLU A 491 50.80 -10.91 30.76
CA GLU A 491 51.37 -10.75 32.11
C GLU A 491 51.44 -9.38 32.85
N SER A 492 50.80 -9.42 34.03
CA SER A 492 50.87 -8.71 35.32
C SER A 492 52.30 -8.33 35.81
N PRO A 493 52.55 -7.69 37.00
CA PRO A 493 51.68 -7.53 38.18
C PRO A 493 51.76 -6.23 39.04
N VAL A 494 50.69 -6.01 39.83
CA VAL A 494 50.63 -5.68 41.29
C VAL A 494 51.29 -4.38 41.81
N THR A 495 50.48 -3.50 42.42
CA THR A 495 50.47 -3.23 43.89
C THR A 495 49.37 -2.21 44.25
N SER A 496 48.48 -2.61 45.17
CA SER A 496 47.56 -1.77 45.97
C SER A 496 48.35 -1.12 47.15
N PRO A 497 47.77 -0.35 48.12
CA PRO A 497 46.52 -0.63 48.86
C PRO A 497 45.67 0.62 49.24
N ASP A 498 44.34 0.54 49.42
CA ASP A 498 43.54 0.42 50.67
C ASP A 498 42.46 1.54 50.63
N GLU A 499 41.19 1.48 51.06
CA GLU A 499 40.50 0.70 52.11
C GLU A 499 38.95 0.74 51.93
N HIS A 500 38.30 -0.36 52.37
CA HIS A 500 36.97 -0.56 52.99
C HIS A 500 35.60 -0.16 52.35
N SER A 501 34.80 -1.18 51.99
CA SER A 501 33.61 -1.67 52.76
C SER A 501 32.79 -2.72 51.95
N SER A 502 33.01 -4.01 52.21
CA SER A 502 32.05 -4.97 52.80
C SER A 502 30.70 -5.21 52.06
N ILE A 503 30.54 -6.39 51.44
CA ILE A 503 29.68 -7.52 51.92
C ILE A 503 29.71 -8.69 50.89
N ARG A 504 30.37 -9.76 51.33
CA ARG A 504 30.19 -11.22 51.13
C ARG A 504 29.47 -11.82 49.89
N SER A 505 30.29 -12.53 49.09
CA SER A 505 30.06 -13.83 48.42
C SER A 505 29.78 -14.97 49.46
N ALA A 506 29.37 -16.21 49.17
CA ALA A 506 29.65 -17.18 48.10
C ALA A 506 28.53 -18.26 48.13
N GLU A 507 28.32 -19.17 47.16
CA GLU A 507 29.25 -20.26 46.83
C GLU A 507 28.94 -20.94 45.47
N SER A 508 30.03 -21.37 44.85
CA SER A 508 30.24 -22.11 43.58
C SER A 508 29.81 -23.58 43.63
N ARG A 509 29.61 -24.37 42.56
CA ARG A 509 30.47 -24.76 41.40
C ARG A 509 29.56 -25.70 40.53
N ASP A 510 29.46 -25.60 39.21
CA ASP A 510 30.32 -26.34 38.28
C ASP A 510 30.04 -26.00 36.79
N SER A 511 31.10 -26.18 35.99
CA SER A 511 31.17 -26.47 34.54
C SER A 511 30.79 -25.40 33.50
N ASN A 512 31.86 -24.87 32.88
CA ASN A 512 31.97 -24.31 31.53
C ASN A 512 31.01 -24.91 30.50
N VAL A 513 30.25 -24.07 29.79
CA VAL A 513 30.00 -24.08 28.32
C VAL A 513 29.30 -22.73 27.98
N ASP A 514 29.67 -22.13 26.84
CA ASP A 514 29.01 -21.00 26.16
C ASP A 514 29.15 -19.57 26.71
N GLN A 515 30.33 -18.97 26.53
CA GLN A 515 30.51 -17.51 26.63
C GLN A 515 31.05 -16.93 25.32
N ALA A 516 30.20 -16.93 24.29
CA ALA A 516 30.46 -16.24 23.01
C ALA A 516 29.22 -15.50 22.45
N ARG A 517 28.17 -15.29 23.25
CA ARG A 517 26.88 -14.76 22.76
C ARG A 517 26.33 -13.50 23.43
N ASP A 518 26.98 -12.98 24.48
CA ASP A 518 26.39 -11.88 25.29
C ASP A 518 26.99 -10.49 25.07
N GLN A 519 28.01 -10.33 24.23
CA GLN A 519 28.49 -8.99 23.83
C GLN A 519 27.73 -8.37 22.65
N GLN A 520 26.80 -9.12 22.04
CA GLN A 520 25.96 -8.65 20.94
C GLN A 520 24.55 -8.20 21.39
N SER A 521 24.20 -8.42 22.66
CA SER A 521 22.87 -8.14 23.23
C SER A 521 22.74 -6.76 23.88
N MET A 522 23.87 -6.09 24.18
CA MET A 522 23.85 -4.75 24.80
C MET A 522 23.96 -3.59 23.79
N THR A 523 24.46 -3.84 22.57
CA THR A 523 24.49 -2.85 21.48
C THR A 523 23.14 -2.69 20.77
N ASP A 524 22.28 -3.72 20.80
CA ASP A 524 20.93 -3.64 20.21
C ASP A 524 19.89 -2.93 21.11
N LYS A 525 20.09 -2.93 22.43
CA LYS A 525 19.14 -2.27 23.36
C LYS A 525 19.26 -0.76 23.38
N THR A 526 20.42 -0.19 23.06
CA THR A 526 20.62 1.25 22.93
C THR A 526 20.09 1.81 21.61
N HIS A 527 19.85 0.95 20.61
CA HIS A 527 19.30 1.35 19.31
C HIS A 527 17.76 1.32 19.26
N LEU A 528 17.10 0.74 20.28
CA LEU A 528 15.63 0.56 20.32
C LEU A 528 14.89 1.57 21.22
N LEU A 529 15.59 2.39 22.00
CA LEU A 529 14.97 3.37 22.91
C LEU A 529 14.95 4.82 22.40
N SER A 530 15.37 5.08 21.16
CA SER A 530 15.30 6.41 20.54
C SER A 530 14.01 6.67 19.74
N LYS A 531 13.02 5.76 19.75
CA LYS A 531 11.74 5.94 19.04
C LYS A 531 10.77 6.87 19.80
N GLY A 532 11.29 7.99 20.32
CA GLY A 532 10.53 9.22 20.46
C GLY A 532 10.34 9.80 19.06
N ARG A 533 9.14 10.29 18.75
CA ARG A 533 8.75 10.84 17.45
C ARG A 533 9.71 12.00 17.04
N GLY A 534 10.80 11.67 16.36
CA GLY A 534 11.82 12.59 15.86
C GLY A 534 11.28 13.49 14.74
N PRO A 535 12.00 14.58 14.38
CA PRO A 535 11.52 15.57 13.43
C PRO A 535 11.52 14.99 12.02
N TRP A 536 10.32 14.72 11.49
CA TRP A 536 9.94 14.40 10.10
C TRP A 536 10.87 13.48 9.28
N PRO A 537 10.41 12.33 8.75
CA PRO A 537 11.27 11.50 7.91
C PRO A 537 11.71 12.29 6.67
N GLU A 538 13.03 12.49 6.58
CA GLU A 538 13.70 13.21 5.52
C GLU A 538 13.45 12.51 4.18
N ILE A 539 13.01 13.24 3.15
CA ILE A 539 12.81 12.68 1.81
C ILE A 539 14.16 12.14 1.34
N SER A 540 14.28 10.82 1.22
CA SER A 540 15.56 10.20 0.89
C SER A 540 15.92 10.40 -0.59
N LYS A 541 17.22 10.34 -0.86
CA LYS A 541 17.73 10.30 -2.23
C LYS A 541 17.21 9.04 -2.92
N LYS A 542 16.90 9.18 -4.21
CA LYS A 542 16.56 8.06 -5.10
C LYS A 542 17.64 6.97 -5.01
N SER A 543 17.23 5.73 -4.78
CA SER A 543 18.15 4.59 -4.79
C SER A 543 18.64 4.27 -6.21
N ASN A 544 19.65 3.40 -6.33
CA ASN A 544 20.20 3.00 -7.63
C ASN A 544 19.55 1.73 -8.22
N THR A 545 18.33 1.39 -7.79
CA THR A 545 17.60 0.22 -8.31
C THR A 545 17.12 0.44 -9.76
N TRP A 546 16.85 -0.66 -10.48
CA TRP A 546 16.47 -0.60 -11.89
C TRP A 546 15.11 0.09 -12.09
N TYR A 547 14.12 -0.21 -11.25
CA TYR A 547 12.79 0.39 -11.33
C TYR A 547 12.82 1.85 -10.87
N ALA A 548 13.70 2.22 -9.92
CA ALA A 548 13.88 3.60 -9.56
C ALA A 548 14.22 4.42 -10.81
N LYS A 549 15.10 3.94 -11.71
CA LYS A 549 15.43 4.67 -12.96
C LYS A 549 14.19 5.04 -13.79
N LEU A 550 13.17 4.18 -13.82
CA LEU A 550 11.89 4.43 -14.50
C LEU A 550 11.03 5.49 -13.80
N CYS A 551 11.18 5.66 -12.49
CA CYS A 551 10.50 6.71 -11.72
C CYS A 551 11.10 8.09 -12.06
N ASN A 552 10.41 8.84 -12.93
CA ASN A 552 10.77 10.18 -13.36
C ASN A 552 9.61 11.16 -13.12
N ARG A 553 9.91 12.32 -12.53
CA ARG A 553 8.92 13.34 -12.19
C ARG A 553 8.20 13.91 -13.42
N TRP A 554 8.87 14.02 -14.57
CA TRP A 554 8.26 14.59 -15.78
C TRP A 554 7.31 13.61 -16.44
N ILE A 555 7.63 12.32 -16.35
CA ILE A 555 6.75 11.24 -16.76
C ILE A 555 5.48 11.24 -15.87
N ALA A 556 5.62 11.47 -14.57
CA ALA A 556 4.46 11.61 -13.67
C ALA A 556 3.57 12.81 -14.07
N VAL A 557 4.16 13.96 -14.41
CA VAL A 557 3.38 15.13 -14.90
C VAL A 557 2.65 14.81 -16.20
N LEU A 558 3.31 14.17 -17.15
CA LEU A 558 2.68 13.71 -18.38
C LEU A 558 1.51 12.76 -18.09
N GLY A 559 1.70 11.83 -17.14
CA GLY A 559 0.66 10.91 -16.67
C GLY A 559 -0.58 11.61 -16.13
N ILE A 560 -0.42 12.69 -15.36
CA ILE A 560 -1.53 13.50 -14.84
C ILE A 560 -2.35 14.08 -15.99
N PHE A 561 -1.71 14.71 -16.98
CA PHE A 561 -2.40 15.31 -18.11
C PHE A 561 -3.13 14.27 -18.96
N ILE A 562 -2.50 13.11 -19.20
CA ILE A 562 -3.11 12.00 -19.93
C ILE A 562 -4.36 11.50 -19.18
N LYS A 563 -4.29 11.28 -17.86
CA LYS A 563 -5.43 10.79 -17.07
C LYS A 563 -6.58 11.78 -17.03
N LEU A 564 -6.29 13.07 -16.87
CA LEU A 564 -7.31 14.11 -16.91
C LEU A 564 -7.97 14.18 -18.30
N ALA A 565 -7.19 14.14 -19.38
CA ALA A 565 -7.73 14.12 -20.73
C ALA A 565 -8.63 12.90 -20.97
N ILE A 566 -8.17 11.69 -20.61
CA ILE A 566 -8.98 10.46 -20.70
C ILE A 566 -10.28 10.59 -19.91
N MET A 567 -10.23 11.14 -18.69
CA MET A 567 -11.41 11.31 -17.84
C MET A 567 -12.49 12.17 -18.52
N PHE A 568 -12.10 13.29 -19.15
CA PHE A 568 -13.02 14.14 -19.90
C PHE A 568 -13.51 13.52 -21.22
N LEU A 569 -12.67 12.74 -21.89
CA LEU A 569 -13.00 12.08 -23.16
C LEU A 569 -13.92 10.87 -22.96
N VAL A 570 -13.81 10.16 -21.84
CA VAL A 570 -14.71 9.04 -21.49
C VAL A 570 -16.10 9.58 -21.16
N GLN A 571 -16.22 10.47 -20.17
CA GLN A 571 -17.50 11.09 -19.81
C GLN A 571 -17.32 12.39 -19.04
N TRP A 572 -17.35 13.51 -19.76
CA TRP A 572 -17.11 14.86 -19.21
C TRP A 572 -18.01 15.23 -18.01
N GLY A 573 -19.28 14.79 -18.01
CA GLY A 573 -20.22 15.12 -16.93
C GLY A 573 -19.83 14.48 -15.59
N TYR A 574 -19.49 13.18 -15.62
CA TYR A 574 -19.01 12.48 -14.43
C TYR A 574 -17.60 12.94 -14.02
N ALA A 575 -16.76 13.32 -14.98
CA ALA A 575 -15.45 13.91 -14.71
C ALA A 575 -15.58 15.21 -13.88
N LEU A 576 -16.44 16.13 -14.31
CA LEU A 576 -16.72 17.37 -13.57
C LEU A 576 -17.30 17.09 -12.19
N ALA A 577 -18.26 16.17 -12.08
CA ALA A 577 -18.84 15.78 -10.81
C ALA A 577 -17.79 15.19 -9.84
N SER A 578 -16.85 14.38 -10.34
CA SER A 578 -15.78 13.79 -9.52
C SER A 578 -14.76 14.83 -9.05
N ILE A 579 -14.37 15.78 -9.92
CA ILE A 579 -13.52 16.92 -9.53
C ILE A 579 -14.23 17.80 -8.50
N PHE A 580 -15.51 18.11 -8.71
CA PHE A 580 -16.31 18.86 -7.75
C PHE A 580 -16.38 18.14 -6.41
N LEU A 581 -16.60 16.82 -6.41
CA LEU A 581 -16.60 16.00 -5.20
C LEU A 581 -15.23 16.05 -4.49
N LEU A 582 -14.11 16.01 -5.22
CA LEU A 582 -12.77 16.16 -4.63
C LEU A 582 -12.61 17.50 -3.92
N VAL A 583 -13.01 18.59 -4.57
CA VAL A 583 -12.93 19.95 -4.02
C VAL A 583 -13.85 20.11 -2.81
N PHE A 584 -15.07 19.57 -2.90
CA PHE A 584 -16.04 19.56 -1.81
C PHE A 584 -15.50 18.80 -0.59
N LEU A 585 -14.97 17.59 -0.79
CA LEU A 585 -14.36 16.80 0.28
C LEU A 585 -13.14 17.49 0.88
N TRP A 586 -12.28 18.09 0.06
CA TRP A 586 -11.15 18.89 0.53
C TRP A 586 -11.59 20.04 1.45
N PHE A 587 -12.67 20.74 1.07
CA PHE A 587 -13.24 21.82 1.88
C PHE A 587 -13.86 21.31 3.20
N CYS A 588 -14.62 20.21 3.13
CA CYS A 588 -15.23 19.57 4.30
C CYS A 588 -14.16 19.11 5.31
N ILE A 589 -13.10 18.44 4.85
CA ILE A 589 -11.99 18.02 5.72
C ILE A 589 -11.23 19.22 6.29
N GLY A 590 -11.09 20.29 5.51
CA GLY A 590 -10.50 21.55 5.97
C GLY A 590 -11.27 22.20 7.13
N ARG A 591 -12.60 22.05 7.16
CA ARG A 591 -13.45 22.52 8.26
C ARG A 591 -13.42 21.61 9.48
N THR A 592 -13.35 20.28 9.31
CA THR A 592 -13.34 19.35 10.44
C THR A 592 -12.01 19.34 11.19
N LYS A 593 -10.88 19.52 10.50
CA LYS A 593 -9.55 19.64 11.12
C LYS A 593 -8.73 20.81 10.54
N PRO A 594 -8.89 22.04 11.05
CA PRO A 594 -8.16 23.21 10.55
C PRO A 594 -6.64 23.13 10.80
N GLY A 595 -6.19 22.40 11.83
CA GLY A 595 -4.76 22.22 12.17
C GLY A 595 -4.15 20.89 11.72
N ALA A 596 -4.74 20.21 10.74
CA ALA A 596 -4.23 18.90 10.30
C ALA A 596 -2.82 19.00 9.66
N PHE A 597 -2.06 17.91 9.74
CA PHE A 597 -0.73 17.81 9.16
C PHE A 597 -0.72 18.23 7.68
N PRO A 598 0.07 19.26 7.30
CA PRO A 598 0.05 19.83 5.95
C PRO A 598 0.77 18.98 4.89
N GLY A 599 1.44 17.89 5.29
CA GLY A 599 2.23 17.05 4.40
C GLY A 599 3.72 17.39 4.46
N VAL A 600 4.57 16.47 3.99
CA VAL A 600 6.02 16.67 3.91
C VAL A 600 6.41 17.60 2.76
N THR A 601 5.53 17.80 1.76
CA THR A 601 5.88 18.63 0.59
C THR A 601 5.83 20.12 0.87
N GLU A 602 6.98 20.79 0.72
CA GLU A 602 7.09 22.26 0.74
C GLU A 602 6.67 22.88 -0.61
N PHE A 603 6.61 22.08 -1.69
CA PHE A 603 6.32 22.55 -3.04
C PHE A 603 4.88 23.06 -3.19
N LYS A 604 4.74 24.27 -3.75
CA LYS A 604 3.45 24.87 -4.12
C LYS A 604 3.34 25.02 -5.64
N LEU A 605 2.36 24.34 -6.25
CA LEU A 605 2.18 24.30 -7.70
C LEU A 605 1.90 25.69 -8.31
N PHE A 606 0.96 26.46 -7.75
CA PHE A 606 0.55 27.75 -8.33
C PHE A 606 1.68 28.80 -8.34
N PRO A 607 2.42 29.04 -7.24
CA PRO A 607 3.58 29.92 -7.27
C PRO A 607 4.66 29.46 -8.25
N TRP A 608 4.90 28.15 -8.33
CA TRP A 608 5.87 27.60 -9.27
C TRP A 608 5.47 27.85 -10.73
N LEU A 609 4.20 27.60 -11.09
CA LEU A 609 3.68 27.85 -12.43
C LEU A 609 3.73 29.34 -12.79
N ARG A 610 3.39 30.22 -11.83
CA ARG A 610 3.53 31.67 -11.99
C ARG A 610 4.98 32.07 -12.24
N ASN A 611 5.92 31.53 -11.47
CA ASN A 611 7.34 31.83 -11.62
C ASN A 611 7.91 31.29 -12.95
N LEU A 612 7.42 30.14 -13.42
CA LEU A 612 7.77 29.60 -14.73
C LEU A 612 7.25 30.51 -15.85
N PHE A 613 5.99 30.94 -15.78
CA PHE A 613 5.40 31.87 -16.73
C PHE A 613 6.16 33.21 -16.76
N LEU A 614 6.51 33.76 -15.59
CA LEU A 614 7.31 34.98 -15.50
C LEU A 614 8.70 34.82 -16.14
N ARG A 615 9.36 33.67 -15.94
CA ARG A 615 10.63 33.35 -16.61
C ARG A 615 10.49 33.25 -18.12
N CYS A 616 9.41 32.66 -18.63
CA CYS A 616 9.13 32.62 -20.07
C CYS A 616 8.93 34.03 -20.66
N ILE A 617 8.44 34.98 -19.86
CA ILE A 617 8.27 36.40 -20.24
C ILE A 617 9.54 37.22 -19.94
N GLY A 618 10.65 36.59 -19.54
CA GLY A 618 11.92 37.27 -19.25
C GLY A 618 11.94 38.05 -17.94
N ARG A 619 10.91 37.92 -17.08
CA ARG A 619 10.88 38.54 -15.76
C ARG A 619 11.55 37.65 -14.71
N LYS A 620 12.43 38.23 -13.89
CA LYS A 620 13.04 37.52 -12.76
C LYS A 620 11.98 37.25 -11.69
N PRO A 621 11.80 36.00 -11.23
CA PRO A 621 10.91 35.72 -10.12
C PRO A 621 11.47 36.33 -8.82
N THR A 622 10.60 36.94 -8.02
CA THR A 622 10.91 37.32 -6.63
C THR A 622 10.86 36.06 -5.78
N ASP A 623 12.01 35.46 -5.48
CA ASP A 623 12.11 34.43 -4.46
C ASP A 623 11.92 35.10 -3.08
N TYR A 624 10.72 34.98 -2.51
CA TYR A 624 10.51 35.24 -1.10
C TYR A 624 11.13 34.07 -0.32
N GLU A 625 12.46 34.08 -0.16
CA GLU A 625 13.11 33.25 0.85
C GLU A 625 13.13 34.03 2.16
N GLN A 626 12.29 33.61 3.12
CA GLN A 626 12.32 34.15 4.47
C GLN A 626 13.64 33.71 5.11
N ILE A 627 14.62 34.60 5.08
CA ILE A 627 15.79 34.53 5.95
C ILE A 627 15.26 34.79 7.36
N VAL A 628 15.05 33.74 8.15
CA VAL A 628 14.93 33.90 9.60
C VAL A 628 16.34 34.15 10.10
N VAL A 629 16.75 35.42 10.08
CA VAL A 629 17.84 35.89 10.92
C VAL A 629 17.32 35.74 12.35
N ALA A 630 18.03 34.96 13.17
CA ALA A 630 17.71 34.90 14.59
C ALA A 630 17.78 36.33 15.17
N PRO A 631 16.83 36.75 16.03
CA PRO A 631 16.95 38.01 16.73
C PRO A 631 18.23 37.99 17.57
N ALA A 632 19.07 39.02 17.40
CA ALA A 632 20.20 39.26 18.29
C ALA A 632 19.66 39.70 19.67
N CYS A 633 19.99 38.97 20.72
CA CYS A 633 19.71 39.33 22.11
C CYS A 633 20.88 38.86 23.01
N PRO A 634 21.21 39.52 24.14
CA PRO A 634 21.01 40.91 24.56
C PRO A 634 22.34 41.58 25.01
N GLY A 635 22.49 42.90 24.81
CA GLY A 635 23.61 43.68 25.37
C GLY A 635 24.73 44.11 24.41
N VAL A 636 24.57 43.99 23.09
CA VAL A 636 25.51 44.58 22.11
C VAL A 636 24.75 45.28 20.99
N SER A 637 25.10 46.55 20.73
CA SER A 637 24.60 47.41 19.65
C SER A 637 25.27 47.11 18.32
N THR A 638 24.49 47.12 17.24
CA THR A 638 24.92 46.81 15.87
C THR A 638 25.33 48.07 15.08
N MET A 639 26.26 47.92 14.14
CA MET A 639 26.52 48.91 13.08
C MET A 639 26.53 48.26 11.68
N GLU A 640 26.14 49.06 10.69
CA GLU A 640 25.45 48.71 9.42
C GLU A 640 26.20 47.82 8.39
N SER A 641 27.44 47.40 8.58
CA SER A 641 28.16 46.65 7.51
C SER A 641 27.86 45.14 7.47
N GLN A 642 26.91 44.64 8.29
CA GLN A 642 26.53 43.22 8.37
C GLN A 642 25.16 42.89 7.76
N LEU A 643 24.58 43.78 6.96
CA LEU A 643 23.34 43.52 6.24
C LEU A 643 23.51 43.85 4.75
N ASN A 644 24.08 42.92 4.00
CA ASN A 644 23.85 42.76 2.56
C ASN A 644 24.13 41.31 2.12
#